data_AF-A0A397GU15-F1
#
_entry.id   AF-A0A397GU15-F1
#
_cell.length_a   1.000
_cell.length_b   1.000
_cell.length_c   1.000
_cell.angle_alpha   90.00
_cell.angle_beta   90.00
_cell.angle_gamma   90.00
#
_symmetry.space_group_name_H-M   'P 1'
#
loop_
_entity.id
_entity.type
_entity.pdbx_description
1 polymer ?
#
loop_
_entity_poly.entity_id
_entity_poly.type
_entity_poly.pdbx_seq_one_letter_code
_entity_poly.pdbx_strand_id
1 'polypeptide(L)'
;MIEPSQNITPPVQWGTFFRQCLMHRIDVNEFRDLSKLLFQKCPIAENALLDALLQTRSQSRIKWDPLLPLYIDCLCRTGRVRTSTVLTSLLKYSSIHESPTSEGRDGSKCYTLMTDIRVIQDAMLSVPTGSAPKTNAEALAIFFSIIDWIHAVVAWHNSHFDPGQHPSGMMSSPDVVSLFESLGILLAALSGTGKGLEVLSADSHEGLKVKLGQALSAYLPLCVEVSLPLRNRLDGLQKEFNLYGERAPKSLDVPMMENMNVNALQFEASVMDGPVINSRAGLYVYINAMLVGRPLVDDNMLINYLANRYGGHYEALIEEILTAAFDVLSNGMYRNESSRTMFVFRSFLVNKLPAFFAAMLAATMVSIPMEMCISHALSRLDPNTFPSFSQMFEMQGNTVLSDVRQEFLFACASHKLIPESSIERLLGENPMQTLPVGYNKDELVSQINANPERAEQLINEIESMEGNAGAIVGAITEVMHNLCSQKETMTLKNICNSLSRRPQALDVVLLFRTSKQVLQPLCALLDSWHWDEDQGENQPVYDEFGSILLLVLAFRYRFDLRPADLGISSNDSFVLKLLERGSCSQKLDALDEKQNKNLGSWIAALFIAEGISEETMSACSPQEFYLLVATLFSQSLEACETGKLEFDTLKGGFE
;
A
#
# COMPACT_ATOMS: atom_id res chain seq x y z
N MET A 1 1.33 37.95 -45.87
CA MET A 1 0.45 37.08 -46.69
C MET A 1 0.11 35.87 -45.85
N ILE A 2 -1.16 35.76 -45.44
CA ILE A 2 -1.66 34.63 -44.68
C ILE A 2 -1.88 33.51 -45.69
N GLU A 3 -1.09 32.42 -45.59
CA GLU A 3 -1.33 31.22 -46.38
C GLU A 3 -2.69 30.60 -45.98
N PRO A 4 -3.46 30.07 -46.95
CA PRO A 4 -4.77 29.52 -46.66
C PRO A 4 -4.62 28.20 -45.89
N SER A 5 -5.34 28.10 -44.78
CA SER A 5 -5.53 26.89 -43.98
C SER A 5 -5.88 25.71 -44.88
N GLN A 6 -4.94 24.78 -45.05
CA GLN A 6 -5.19 23.47 -45.62
C GLN A 6 -6.34 22.83 -44.83
N ASN A 7 -7.36 22.32 -45.53
CA ASN A 7 -8.44 21.55 -44.92
C ASN A 7 -7.87 20.25 -44.35
N ILE A 8 -7.33 20.30 -43.13
CA ILE A 8 -6.87 19.13 -42.39
C ILE A 8 -8.11 18.29 -42.10
N THR A 9 -8.11 17.03 -42.56
CA THR A 9 -9.25 16.13 -42.40
C THR A 9 -9.50 15.82 -40.91
N PRO A 10 -10.74 15.54 -40.50
CA PRO A 10 -11.07 15.26 -39.10
C PRO A 10 -10.18 14.21 -38.42
N PRO A 11 -9.83 13.07 -39.04
CA PRO A 11 -8.94 12.08 -38.42
C PRO A 11 -7.54 12.61 -38.11
N VAL A 12 -7.01 13.51 -38.94
CA VAL A 12 -5.66 14.10 -38.73
C VAL A 12 -5.69 15.11 -37.60
N GLN A 13 -6.77 15.89 -37.47
CA GLN A 13 -6.95 16.81 -36.33
C GLN A 13 -7.07 16.03 -35.01
N TRP A 14 -7.88 14.97 -34.99
CA TRP A 14 -8.01 14.09 -33.82
C TRP A 14 -6.71 13.36 -33.48
N GLY A 15 -5.97 12.86 -34.47
CA GLY A 15 -4.65 12.26 -34.24
C GLY A 15 -3.65 13.26 -33.65
N THR A 16 -3.67 14.51 -34.10
CA THR A 16 -2.83 15.58 -33.52
C THR A 16 -3.22 15.88 -32.08
N PHE A 17 -4.52 15.97 -31.79
CA PHE A 17 -5.05 16.16 -30.45
C PHE A 17 -4.62 15.04 -29.50
N PHE A 18 -4.83 13.78 -29.88
CA PHE A 18 -4.43 12.64 -29.05
C PHE A 18 -2.92 12.61 -28.80
N ARG A 19 -2.11 12.92 -29.82
CA ARG A 19 -0.66 13.00 -29.67
C ARG A 19 -0.28 14.08 -28.65
N GLN A 20 -0.89 15.27 -28.73
CA GLN A 20 -0.64 16.34 -27.77
C GLN A 20 -1.08 15.96 -26.36
N CYS A 21 -2.27 15.34 -26.19
CA CYS A 21 -2.74 14.89 -24.89
C CYS A 21 -1.78 13.89 -24.24
N LEU A 22 -1.33 12.89 -25.01
CA LEU A 22 -0.37 11.89 -24.52
C LEU A 22 1.01 12.50 -24.23
N MET A 23 1.51 13.39 -25.09
CA MET A 23 2.80 14.06 -24.89
C MET A 23 2.81 14.96 -23.65
N HIS A 24 1.72 15.69 -23.41
CA HIS A 24 1.60 16.61 -22.27
C HIS A 24 1.01 15.95 -21.02
N ARG A 25 0.75 14.64 -21.05
CA ARG A 25 0.18 13.87 -19.92
C ARG A 25 -1.11 14.49 -19.37
N ILE A 26 -1.99 14.95 -20.27
CA ILE A 26 -3.26 15.60 -19.92
C ILE A 26 -4.13 14.64 -19.11
N ASP A 27 -4.68 15.09 -17.99
CA ASP A 27 -5.52 14.25 -17.14
C ASP A 27 -6.87 13.94 -17.80
N VAL A 28 -7.57 12.92 -17.30
CA VAL A 28 -8.81 12.41 -17.92
C VAL A 28 -9.95 13.43 -17.87
N ASN A 29 -10.03 14.28 -16.85
CA ASN A 29 -11.08 15.29 -16.74
C ASN A 29 -10.83 16.43 -17.73
N GLU A 30 -9.59 16.90 -17.83
CA GLU A 30 -9.21 17.91 -18.82
C GLU A 30 -9.39 17.36 -20.24
N PHE A 31 -8.93 16.13 -20.50
CA PHE A 31 -9.15 15.44 -21.78
C PHE A 31 -10.64 15.36 -22.15
N ARG A 32 -11.51 15.03 -21.20
CA ARG A 32 -12.96 14.98 -21.41
C ARG A 32 -13.50 16.32 -21.89
N ASP A 33 -13.04 17.42 -21.30
CA ASP A 33 -13.59 18.74 -21.61
C ASP A 33 -13.00 19.30 -22.91
N LEU A 34 -11.72 19.05 -23.17
CA LEU A 34 -11.08 19.37 -24.45
C LEU A 34 -11.65 18.56 -25.62
N SER A 35 -11.89 17.25 -25.43
CA SER A 35 -12.46 16.40 -26.47
C SER A 35 -13.90 16.79 -26.82
N LYS A 36 -14.70 17.24 -25.85
CA LYS A 36 -16.03 17.83 -26.12
C LYS A 36 -15.93 19.07 -27.02
N LEU A 37 -15.00 19.97 -26.73
CA LEU A 37 -14.77 21.17 -27.53
C LEU A 37 -14.31 20.83 -28.96
N LEU A 38 -13.41 19.86 -29.09
CA LEU A 38 -12.94 19.41 -30.40
C LEU A 38 -14.07 18.76 -31.20
N PHE A 39 -14.93 17.97 -30.56
CA PHE A 39 -16.06 17.32 -31.22
C PHE A 39 -17.07 18.35 -31.77
N GLN A 40 -17.25 19.49 -31.11
CA GLN A 40 -18.10 20.59 -31.61
C GLN A 40 -17.53 21.22 -32.89
N LYS A 41 -16.20 21.31 -33.00
CA LYS A 41 -15.53 21.94 -34.15
C LYS A 41 -15.26 20.95 -35.28
N CYS A 42 -15.01 19.70 -34.95
CA CYS A 42 -14.51 18.67 -35.84
C CYS A 42 -15.17 17.32 -35.51
N PRO A 43 -16.42 17.10 -35.94
CA PRO A 43 -17.11 15.83 -35.71
C PRO A 43 -16.41 14.71 -36.49
N ILE A 44 -16.35 13.52 -35.89
CA ILE A 44 -15.68 12.36 -36.45
C ILE A 44 -16.50 11.09 -36.15
N ALA A 45 -16.46 10.13 -37.07
CA ALA A 45 -17.11 8.84 -36.88
C ALA A 45 -16.38 8.00 -35.82
N GLU A 46 -17.14 7.16 -35.13
CA GLU A 46 -16.68 6.30 -34.03
C GLU A 46 -15.41 5.49 -34.38
N ASN A 47 -15.44 4.75 -35.49
CA ASN A 47 -14.31 3.94 -35.95
C ASN A 47 -13.09 4.79 -36.26
N ALA A 48 -13.28 5.94 -36.91
CA ALA A 48 -12.19 6.83 -37.30
C ALA A 48 -11.55 7.52 -36.09
N LEU A 49 -12.34 7.80 -35.04
CA LEU A 49 -11.87 8.32 -33.77
C LEU A 49 -10.97 7.31 -33.04
N LEU A 50 -11.42 6.06 -32.94
CA LEU A 50 -10.65 4.98 -32.31
C LEU A 50 -9.41 4.60 -33.13
N ASP A 51 -9.53 4.54 -34.46
CA ASP A 51 -8.40 4.35 -35.37
C ASP A 51 -7.34 5.45 -35.14
N ALA A 52 -7.74 6.72 -35.04
CA ALA A 52 -6.81 7.83 -34.79
C ALA A 52 -6.11 7.72 -33.43
N LEU A 53 -6.82 7.31 -32.38
CA LEU A 53 -6.27 7.10 -31.03
C LEU A 53 -5.27 5.93 -30.99
N LEU A 54 -5.66 4.78 -31.54
CA LEU A 54 -4.83 3.56 -31.56
C LEU A 54 -3.64 3.66 -32.54
N GLN A 55 -3.75 4.46 -33.61
CA GLN A 55 -2.61 4.77 -34.48
C GLN A 55 -1.62 5.74 -33.81
N THR A 56 -2.08 6.62 -32.93
CA THR A 56 -1.17 7.48 -32.15
C THR A 56 -0.26 6.62 -31.25
N ARG A 57 -0.79 5.50 -30.73
CA ARG A 57 0.00 4.48 -30.02
C ARG A 57 1.08 3.86 -30.90
N SER A 58 0.75 3.42 -32.13
CA SER A 58 1.72 2.75 -33.01
C SER A 58 2.86 3.68 -33.48
N GLN A 59 2.64 5.00 -33.44
CA GLN A 59 3.66 6.01 -33.72
C GLN A 59 4.54 6.34 -32.50
N SER A 60 4.12 5.94 -31.30
CA SER A 60 4.88 6.13 -30.07
C SER A 60 5.88 5.00 -29.86
N ARG A 61 7.09 5.32 -29.38
CA ARG A 61 8.11 4.30 -29.00
C ARG A 61 7.88 3.69 -27.61
N ILE A 62 6.76 4.02 -26.97
CA ILE A 62 6.43 3.58 -25.62
C ILE A 62 5.69 2.24 -25.69
N LYS A 63 6.17 1.22 -24.96
CA LYS A 63 5.58 -0.12 -24.93
C LYS A 63 4.17 -0.14 -24.32
N TRP A 64 3.88 0.72 -23.35
CA TRP A 64 2.58 0.83 -22.70
C TRP A 64 2.35 2.25 -22.17
N ASP A 65 1.16 2.79 -22.39
CA ASP A 65 0.75 4.09 -21.87
C ASP A 65 -0.53 3.96 -21.03
N PRO A 66 -0.49 4.27 -19.72
CA PRO A 66 -1.66 4.15 -18.85
C PRO A 66 -2.81 5.10 -19.20
N LEU A 67 -2.53 6.20 -19.91
CA LEU A 67 -3.57 7.17 -20.29
C LEU A 67 -4.46 6.65 -21.41
N LEU A 68 -3.97 5.72 -22.22
CA LEU A 68 -4.68 5.26 -23.40
C LEU A 68 -5.98 4.49 -23.04
N PRO A 69 -5.97 3.50 -22.13
CA PRO A 69 -7.21 2.90 -21.63
C PRO A 69 -8.14 3.92 -20.98
N LEU A 70 -7.60 4.89 -20.22
CA LEU A 70 -8.40 5.92 -19.55
C LEU A 70 -9.11 6.86 -20.53
N TYR A 71 -8.46 7.23 -21.63
CA TYR A 71 -9.09 8.01 -22.69
C TYR A 71 -10.16 7.21 -23.43
N ILE A 72 -9.93 5.91 -23.67
CA ILE A 72 -10.95 5.02 -24.26
C ILE A 72 -12.17 4.91 -23.33
N ASP A 73 -11.98 4.64 -22.04
CA ASP A 73 -13.04 4.60 -21.03
C ASP A 73 -13.79 5.95 -20.96
N CYS A 74 -13.08 7.07 -20.99
CA CYS A 74 -13.69 8.40 -21.04
C CYS A 74 -14.60 8.58 -22.28
N LEU A 75 -14.14 8.16 -23.46
CA LEU A 75 -14.93 8.21 -24.68
C LEU A 75 -16.16 7.27 -24.61
N CYS A 76 -16.04 6.10 -23.98
CA CYS A 76 -17.16 5.19 -23.72
C CYS A 76 -18.21 5.83 -22.79
N ARG A 77 -17.77 6.35 -21.64
CA ARG A 77 -18.66 6.96 -20.62
C ARG A 77 -19.37 8.21 -21.13
N THR A 78 -18.71 8.97 -22.00
CA THR A 78 -19.32 10.14 -22.67
C THR A 78 -20.22 9.77 -23.86
N GLY A 79 -20.38 8.47 -24.16
CA GLY A 79 -21.22 7.97 -25.24
C GLY A 79 -20.70 8.29 -26.63
N ARG A 80 -19.40 8.60 -26.77
CA ARG A 80 -18.75 8.92 -28.05
C ARG A 80 -18.35 7.67 -28.81
N VAL A 81 -18.08 6.59 -28.08
CA VAL A 81 -17.80 5.26 -28.62
C VAL A 81 -18.55 4.19 -27.81
N ARG A 82 -18.87 3.07 -28.45
CA ARG A 82 -19.53 1.90 -27.91
C ARG A 82 -18.50 0.82 -27.64
N THR A 83 -18.78 -0.02 -26.65
CA THR A 83 -17.88 -1.10 -26.22
C THR A 83 -17.56 -2.08 -27.35
N SER A 84 -18.54 -2.44 -28.19
CA SER A 84 -18.33 -3.34 -29.33
C SER A 84 -17.33 -2.78 -30.35
N THR A 85 -17.44 -1.50 -30.69
CA THR A 85 -16.52 -0.84 -31.61
C THR A 85 -15.12 -0.72 -31.03
N VAL A 86 -15.00 -0.47 -29.72
CA VAL A 86 -13.72 -0.49 -29.01
C VAL A 86 -13.07 -1.86 -29.12
N LEU A 87 -13.77 -2.94 -28.75
CA LEU A 87 -13.24 -4.30 -28.82
C LEU A 87 -12.81 -4.69 -30.23
N THR A 88 -13.63 -4.37 -31.23
CA THR A 88 -13.31 -4.65 -32.65
C THR A 88 -12.07 -3.87 -33.12
N SER A 89 -12.00 -2.57 -32.79
CA SER A 89 -10.87 -1.73 -33.18
C SER A 89 -9.59 -2.14 -32.45
N LEU A 90 -9.69 -2.53 -31.19
CA LEU A 90 -8.58 -2.99 -30.38
C LEU A 90 -7.94 -4.26 -30.98
N LEU A 91 -8.77 -5.23 -31.39
CA LEU A 91 -8.31 -6.47 -32.03
C LEU A 91 -7.54 -6.18 -33.32
N LYS A 92 -8.06 -5.26 -34.15
CA LYS A 92 -7.43 -4.84 -35.41
C LYS A 92 -6.00 -4.31 -35.23
N TYR A 93 -5.68 -3.67 -34.10
CA TYR A 93 -4.34 -3.17 -33.80
C TYR A 93 -3.60 -4.01 -32.76
N SER A 94 -4.10 -5.20 -32.42
CA SER A 94 -3.51 -6.03 -31.38
C SER A 94 -2.30 -6.82 -31.88
N SER A 95 -1.26 -6.92 -31.05
CA SER A 95 -0.10 -7.78 -31.28
C SER A 95 -0.43 -9.28 -31.13
N ILE A 96 -1.66 -9.65 -30.75
CA ILE A 96 -2.11 -11.06 -30.73
C ILE A 96 -2.09 -11.71 -32.11
N HIS A 97 -2.05 -10.92 -33.19
CA HIS A 97 -1.96 -11.41 -34.56
C HIS A 97 -0.51 -11.60 -35.06
N GLU A 98 0.51 -11.28 -34.25
CA GLU A 98 1.91 -11.41 -34.68
C GLU A 98 2.38 -12.87 -34.65
N SER A 99 2.99 -13.33 -35.76
CA SER A 99 3.52 -14.69 -35.91
C SER A 99 5.00 -14.81 -35.48
N PRO A 100 5.44 -15.98 -34.96
CA PRO A 100 6.79 -16.19 -34.42
C PRO A 100 7.92 -16.09 -35.46
N THR A 101 7.63 -16.15 -36.76
CA THR A 101 8.63 -16.21 -37.85
C THR A 101 9.19 -14.85 -38.30
N SER A 102 8.88 -13.75 -37.61
CA SER A 102 9.32 -12.40 -38.02
C SER A 102 10.46 -11.81 -37.18
N GLU A 103 11.42 -12.64 -36.74
CA GLU A 103 12.63 -12.17 -36.03
C GLU A 103 13.71 -11.54 -36.93
N GLY A 104 13.44 -11.32 -38.23
CA GLY A 104 14.45 -10.82 -39.16
C GLY A 104 13.94 -9.72 -40.06
N ARG A 105 13.76 -8.50 -39.54
CA ARG A 105 14.03 -7.19 -40.20
C ARG A 105 13.49 -6.03 -39.36
N ASP A 106 14.41 -5.18 -38.90
CA ASP A 106 14.29 -3.79 -38.46
C ASP A 106 13.18 -3.38 -37.46
N GLY A 107 13.63 -2.99 -36.26
CA GLY A 107 13.15 -1.83 -35.49
C GLY A 107 11.65 -1.61 -35.28
N SER A 108 11.19 -1.93 -34.06
CA SER A 108 10.00 -1.33 -33.40
C SER A 108 8.61 -1.79 -33.88
N LYS A 109 8.26 -3.06 -33.62
CA LYS A 109 6.83 -3.44 -33.51
C LYS A 109 6.33 -3.15 -32.09
N CYS A 110 5.16 -2.54 -31.99
CA CYS A 110 4.57 -2.04 -30.73
C CYS A 110 3.85 -3.19 -30.01
N TYR A 111 4.31 -3.57 -28.82
CA TYR A 111 3.63 -4.56 -27.98
C TYR A 111 2.33 -3.97 -27.41
N THR A 112 1.18 -4.61 -27.63
CA THR A 112 -0.12 -3.98 -27.31
C THR A 112 -0.92 -4.67 -26.20
N LEU A 113 -0.57 -5.91 -25.86
CA LEU A 113 -1.41 -6.77 -25.00
C LEU A 113 -1.76 -6.12 -23.66
N MET A 114 -0.86 -5.38 -23.04
CA MET A 114 -1.15 -4.66 -21.77
C MET A 114 -2.28 -3.63 -21.89
N THR A 115 -2.35 -2.92 -23.02
CA THR A 115 -3.48 -2.00 -23.29
C THR A 115 -4.74 -2.81 -23.54
N ASP A 116 -4.60 -3.89 -24.31
CA ASP A 116 -5.73 -4.68 -24.77
C ASP A 116 -6.43 -5.35 -23.58
N ILE A 117 -5.65 -5.97 -22.68
CA ILE A 117 -6.10 -6.55 -21.41
C ILE A 117 -6.82 -5.49 -20.57
N ARG A 118 -6.22 -4.31 -20.38
CA ARG A 118 -6.81 -3.29 -19.52
C ARG A 118 -8.15 -2.79 -20.06
N VAL A 119 -8.25 -2.54 -21.37
CA VAL A 119 -9.49 -2.09 -22.01
C VAL A 119 -10.58 -3.16 -21.95
N ILE A 120 -10.21 -4.44 -22.13
CA ILE A 120 -11.14 -5.58 -21.97
C ILE A 120 -11.62 -5.69 -20.52
N GLN A 121 -10.74 -5.48 -19.53
CA GLN A 121 -11.11 -5.45 -18.12
C GLN A 121 -12.00 -4.28 -17.74
N ASP A 122 -11.77 -3.09 -18.31
CA ASP A 122 -12.67 -1.96 -18.12
C ASP A 122 -14.06 -2.28 -18.73
N ALA A 123 -14.10 -3.00 -19.86
CA ALA A 123 -15.34 -3.53 -20.41
C ALA A 123 -16.01 -4.55 -19.46
N MET A 124 -15.26 -5.44 -18.82
CA MET A 124 -15.76 -6.40 -17.82
C MET A 124 -16.45 -5.72 -16.64
N LEU A 125 -15.99 -4.54 -16.23
CA LEU A 125 -16.63 -3.77 -15.16
C LEU A 125 -17.85 -3.00 -15.67
N SER A 126 -17.79 -2.48 -16.89
CA SER A 126 -18.87 -1.70 -17.50
C SER A 126 -20.15 -2.53 -17.77
N VAL A 127 -19.99 -3.83 -18.00
CA VAL A 127 -21.08 -4.72 -18.43
C VAL A 127 -22.04 -5.10 -17.29
N PRO A 128 -21.58 -5.62 -16.14
CA PRO A 128 -22.42 -5.93 -14.98
C PRO A 128 -23.05 -4.68 -14.35
N THR A 129 -22.36 -3.53 -14.40
CA THR A 129 -22.85 -2.26 -13.82
C THR A 129 -23.98 -1.62 -14.63
N GLY A 130 -24.40 -2.24 -15.74
CA GLY A 130 -25.49 -1.76 -16.59
C GLY A 130 -25.14 -0.56 -17.46
N SER A 131 -23.87 -0.16 -17.53
CA SER A 131 -23.43 0.99 -18.33
C SER A 131 -23.37 0.68 -19.84
N ALA A 132 -23.14 -0.58 -20.19
CA ALA A 132 -23.29 -1.19 -21.51
C ALA A 132 -23.63 -2.68 -21.33
N PRO A 133 -24.31 -3.39 -22.26
CA PRO A 133 -24.96 -2.87 -23.44
C PRO A 133 -26.28 -2.16 -23.11
N LYS A 134 -26.55 -1.04 -23.78
CA LYS A 134 -27.80 -0.27 -23.63
C LYS A 134 -28.94 -0.82 -24.49
N THR A 135 -28.60 -1.59 -25.54
CA THR A 135 -29.55 -2.16 -26.50
C THR A 135 -29.19 -3.60 -26.87
N ASN A 136 -30.17 -4.38 -27.32
CA ASN A 136 -29.95 -5.77 -27.76
C ASN A 136 -29.01 -5.82 -28.97
N ALA A 137 -29.09 -4.83 -29.87
CA ALA A 137 -28.17 -4.71 -31.00
C ALA A 137 -26.72 -4.48 -30.56
N GLU A 138 -26.51 -3.71 -29.50
CA GLU A 138 -25.18 -3.52 -28.91
C GLU A 138 -24.68 -4.79 -28.22
N ALA A 139 -25.53 -5.48 -27.44
CA ALA A 139 -25.19 -6.77 -26.83
C ALA A 139 -24.75 -7.81 -27.88
N LEU A 140 -25.52 -7.92 -28.97
CA LEU A 140 -25.21 -8.78 -30.11
C LEU A 140 -23.86 -8.41 -30.75
N ALA A 141 -23.56 -7.13 -30.92
CA ALA A 141 -22.28 -6.67 -31.46
C ALA A 141 -21.10 -6.96 -30.51
N ILE A 142 -21.29 -6.84 -29.19
CA ILE A 142 -20.26 -7.20 -28.20
C ILE A 142 -19.98 -8.71 -28.25
N PHE A 143 -21.02 -9.56 -28.34
CA PHE A 143 -20.81 -11.00 -28.49
C PHE A 143 -19.97 -11.35 -29.72
N PHE A 144 -20.26 -10.76 -30.89
CA PHE A 144 -19.44 -10.97 -32.08
C PHE A 144 -17.99 -10.51 -31.89
N SER A 145 -17.78 -9.38 -31.22
CA SER A 145 -16.42 -8.91 -30.91
C SER A 145 -15.67 -9.89 -30.01
N ILE A 146 -16.32 -10.43 -28.97
CA ILE A 146 -15.74 -11.44 -28.07
C ILE A 146 -15.40 -12.72 -28.85
N ILE A 147 -16.27 -13.18 -29.75
CA ILE A 147 -16.02 -14.35 -30.60
C ILE A 147 -14.75 -14.16 -31.43
N ASP A 148 -14.59 -13.00 -32.05
CA ASP A 148 -13.40 -12.70 -32.87
C ASP A 148 -12.12 -12.69 -32.02
N TRP A 149 -12.18 -12.14 -30.81
CA TRP A 149 -11.07 -12.18 -29.84
C TRP A 149 -10.73 -13.59 -29.37
N ILE A 150 -11.74 -14.40 -29.03
CA ILE A 150 -11.56 -15.80 -28.63
C ILE A 150 -10.84 -16.58 -29.74
N HIS A 151 -11.29 -16.44 -30.98
CA HIS A 151 -10.63 -17.09 -32.11
C HIS A 151 -9.18 -16.62 -32.30
N ALA A 152 -8.90 -15.33 -32.11
CA ALA A 152 -7.54 -14.80 -32.21
C ALA A 152 -6.61 -15.39 -31.14
N VAL A 153 -7.06 -15.46 -29.88
CA VAL A 153 -6.26 -16.03 -28.79
C VAL A 153 -6.07 -17.55 -28.95
N VAL A 154 -7.11 -18.28 -29.38
CA VAL A 154 -6.99 -19.71 -29.68
C VAL A 154 -6.02 -19.97 -30.83
N ALA A 155 -6.08 -19.17 -31.91
CA ALA A 155 -5.15 -19.25 -33.02
C ALA A 155 -3.70 -18.97 -32.56
N TRP A 156 -3.52 -17.97 -31.69
CA TRP A 156 -2.22 -17.67 -31.09
C TRP A 156 -1.69 -18.86 -30.29
N HIS A 157 -2.51 -19.44 -29.40
CA HIS A 157 -2.14 -20.61 -28.60
C HIS A 157 -1.68 -21.76 -29.49
N ASN A 158 -2.48 -22.12 -30.50
CA ASN A 158 -2.16 -23.22 -31.40
C ASN A 158 -0.88 -22.98 -32.21
N SER A 159 -0.59 -21.73 -32.58
CA SER A 159 0.64 -21.39 -33.32
C SER A 159 1.91 -21.40 -32.47
N HIS A 160 1.79 -21.32 -31.14
CA HIS A 160 2.90 -21.31 -30.18
C HIS A 160 2.95 -22.60 -29.33
N PHE A 161 2.09 -23.57 -29.62
CA PHE A 161 2.05 -24.84 -28.92
C PHE A 161 3.18 -25.75 -29.42
N ASP A 162 4.17 -26.00 -28.56
CA ASP A 162 5.21 -27.01 -28.79
C ASP A 162 5.12 -28.06 -27.67
N PRO A 163 4.72 -29.32 -27.98
CA PRO A 163 4.63 -30.37 -26.97
C PRO A 163 5.98 -30.78 -26.35
N GLY A 164 7.11 -30.29 -26.90
CA GLY A 164 8.45 -30.55 -26.38
C GLY A 164 9.00 -29.51 -25.40
N GLN A 165 8.32 -28.38 -25.18
CA GLN A 165 8.77 -27.30 -24.31
C GLN A 165 7.72 -26.95 -23.25
N HIS A 166 8.13 -26.72 -22.00
CA HIS A 166 7.27 -26.18 -20.95
C HIS A 166 7.92 -24.92 -20.35
N PRO A 167 7.20 -23.79 -20.27
CA PRO A 167 5.79 -23.57 -20.67
C PRO A 167 5.61 -23.46 -22.21
N SER A 168 4.48 -23.97 -22.73
CA SER A 168 4.15 -24.04 -24.17
C SER A 168 2.81 -23.35 -24.47
N GLY A 169 2.62 -22.91 -25.72
CA GLY A 169 1.39 -22.21 -26.12
C GLY A 169 1.20 -20.92 -25.31
N MET A 170 -0.06 -20.62 -24.96
CA MET A 170 -0.40 -19.43 -24.16
C MET A 170 0.28 -19.37 -22.78
N MET A 171 0.62 -20.51 -22.19
CA MET A 171 1.29 -20.56 -20.88
C MET A 171 2.69 -19.94 -20.91
N SER A 172 3.29 -19.77 -22.10
CA SER A 172 4.57 -19.09 -22.27
C SER A 172 4.49 -17.57 -22.07
N SER A 173 3.30 -16.97 -22.08
CA SER A 173 3.10 -15.53 -21.93
C SER A 173 2.03 -15.20 -20.89
N PRO A 174 2.38 -14.61 -19.72
CA PRO A 174 1.41 -14.27 -18.69
C PRO A 174 0.35 -13.24 -19.16
N ASP A 175 0.72 -12.39 -20.12
CA ASP A 175 -0.18 -11.40 -20.69
C ASP A 175 -1.26 -12.04 -21.57
N VAL A 176 -0.91 -13.06 -22.36
CA VAL A 176 -1.89 -13.81 -23.16
C VAL A 176 -2.82 -14.62 -22.25
N VAL A 177 -2.30 -15.18 -21.16
CA VAL A 177 -3.13 -15.84 -20.14
C VAL A 177 -4.12 -14.86 -19.50
N SER A 178 -3.66 -13.67 -19.14
CA SER A 178 -4.51 -12.62 -18.57
C SER A 178 -5.58 -12.14 -19.56
N LEU A 179 -5.22 -12.00 -20.84
CA LEU A 179 -6.14 -11.66 -21.92
C LEU A 179 -7.21 -12.75 -22.10
N PHE A 180 -6.79 -14.02 -22.14
CA PHE A 180 -7.69 -15.17 -22.20
C PHE A 180 -8.66 -15.16 -21.02
N GLU A 181 -8.18 -15.08 -19.78
CA GLU A 181 -9.06 -15.08 -18.62
C GLU A 181 -10.07 -13.92 -18.67
N SER A 182 -9.61 -12.72 -19.01
CA SER A 182 -10.45 -11.52 -19.13
C SER A 182 -11.56 -11.67 -20.18
N LEU A 183 -11.28 -12.30 -21.32
CA LEU A 183 -12.28 -12.56 -22.37
C LEU A 183 -13.35 -13.56 -21.92
N GLY A 184 -12.95 -14.61 -21.21
CA GLY A 184 -13.89 -15.60 -20.67
C GLY A 184 -14.82 -14.99 -19.63
N ILE A 185 -14.28 -14.16 -18.73
CA ILE A 185 -15.08 -13.46 -17.72
C ILE A 185 -16.01 -12.44 -18.38
N LEU A 186 -15.54 -11.68 -19.38
CA LEU A 186 -16.38 -10.74 -20.13
C LEU A 186 -17.55 -11.45 -20.83
N LEU A 187 -17.30 -12.63 -21.43
CA LEU A 187 -18.36 -13.44 -22.05
C LEU A 187 -19.41 -13.87 -21.02
N ALA A 188 -18.96 -14.38 -19.87
CA ALA A 188 -19.84 -14.77 -18.79
C ALA A 188 -20.65 -13.56 -18.28
N ALA A 189 -19.98 -12.43 -18.01
CA ALA A 189 -20.60 -11.20 -17.54
C ALA A 189 -21.68 -10.68 -18.51
N LEU A 190 -21.39 -10.61 -19.82
CA LEU A 190 -22.35 -10.17 -20.82
C LEU A 190 -23.58 -11.07 -20.86
N SER A 191 -23.37 -12.38 -20.80
CA SER A 191 -24.46 -13.37 -20.83
C SER A 191 -25.36 -13.31 -19.59
N GLY A 192 -24.81 -12.83 -18.47
CA GLY A 192 -25.56 -12.58 -17.24
C GLY A 192 -26.39 -11.30 -17.24
N THR A 193 -26.16 -10.37 -18.15
CA THR A 193 -26.97 -9.14 -18.24
C THR A 193 -28.36 -9.44 -18.82
N GLY A 194 -29.40 -8.71 -18.39
CA GLY A 194 -30.74 -8.86 -18.96
C GLY A 194 -30.79 -8.74 -20.48
N LYS A 195 -29.96 -7.86 -21.07
CA LYS A 195 -29.84 -7.67 -22.52
C LYS A 195 -29.09 -8.81 -23.22
N GLY A 196 -28.05 -9.35 -22.60
CA GLY A 196 -27.36 -10.53 -23.10
C GLY A 196 -28.26 -11.76 -23.10
N LEU A 197 -29.01 -11.95 -22.03
CA LEU A 197 -30.00 -13.01 -21.90
C LEU A 197 -31.08 -12.91 -22.99
N GLU A 198 -31.67 -11.73 -23.20
CA GLU A 198 -32.65 -11.51 -24.28
C GLU A 198 -32.09 -11.89 -25.66
N VAL A 199 -30.82 -11.56 -25.94
CA VAL A 199 -30.16 -11.89 -27.22
C VAL A 199 -29.90 -13.39 -27.36
N LEU A 200 -29.45 -14.06 -26.30
CA LEU A 200 -29.16 -15.50 -26.32
C LEU A 200 -30.44 -16.35 -26.32
N SER A 201 -31.52 -15.89 -25.70
CA SER A 201 -32.81 -16.59 -25.69
C SER A 201 -33.61 -16.40 -26.98
N ALA A 202 -33.31 -15.38 -27.80
CA ALA A 202 -34.06 -15.10 -29.02
C ALA A 202 -33.74 -16.07 -30.18
N ASP A 203 -34.79 -16.57 -30.85
CA ASP A 203 -34.66 -17.42 -32.04
C ASP A 203 -34.21 -16.65 -33.30
N SER A 204 -34.32 -15.33 -33.28
CA SER A 204 -33.89 -14.45 -34.39
C SER A 204 -32.36 -14.39 -34.59
N HIS A 205 -31.58 -14.96 -33.66
CA HIS A 205 -30.13 -14.85 -33.61
C HIS A 205 -29.40 -16.19 -33.71
N GLU A 206 -29.97 -17.17 -34.40
CA GLU A 206 -29.33 -18.48 -34.67
C GLU A 206 -27.89 -18.38 -35.21
N GLY A 207 -27.61 -17.41 -36.09
CA GLY A 207 -26.26 -17.20 -36.62
C GLY A 207 -25.23 -16.82 -35.55
N LEU A 208 -25.66 -16.14 -34.49
CA LEU A 208 -24.80 -15.85 -33.33
C LEU A 208 -24.55 -17.11 -32.51
N LYS A 209 -25.61 -17.87 -32.19
CA LYS A 209 -25.51 -19.10 -31.38
C LYS A 209 -24.55 -20.11 -31.99
N VAL A 210 -24.61 -20.31 -33.31
CA VAL A 210 -23.69 -21.19 -34.05
C VAL A 210 -22.24 -20.71 -33.90
N LYS A 211 -21.96 -19.43 -34.17
CA LYS A 211 -20.60 -18.88 -34.09
C LYS A 211 -20.05 -18.89 -32.65
N LEU A 212 -20.90 -18.56 -31.67
CA LEU A 212 -20.53 -18.59 -30.26
C LEU A 212 -20.26 -20.01 -29.78
N GLY A 213 -21.06 -20.99 -30.20
CA GLY A 213 -20.84 -22.40 -29.87
C GLY A 213 -19.57 -22.98 -30.48
N GLN A 214 -19.19 -22.56 -31.69
CA GLN A 214 -17.91 -22.89 -32.30
C GLN A 214 -16.73 -22.31 -31.51
N ALA A 215 -16.83 -21.03 -31.13
CA ALA A 215 -15.81 -20.36 -30.32
C ALA A 215 -15.66 -21.03 -28.94
N LEU A 216 -16.76 -21.30 -28.24
CA LEU A 216 -16.77 -21.97 -26.93
C LEU A 216 -16.18 -23.38 -26.99
N SER A 217 -16.51 -24.16 -28.03
CA SER A 217 -15.97 -25.50 -28.21
C SER A 217 -14.45 -25.51 -28.38
N ALA A 218 -13.88 -24.48 -29.00
CA ALA A 218 -12.44 -24.30 -29.12
C ALA A 218 -11.80 -23.73 -27.84
N TYR A 219 -12.55 -22.98 -27.04
CA TYR A 219 -12.08 -22.25 -25.87
C TYR A 219 -12.06 -23.07 -24.58
N LEU A 220 -13.11 -23.88 -24.35
CA LEU A 220 -13.33 -24.64 -23.12
C LEU A 220 -12.20 -25.63 -22.77
N PRO A 221 -11.60 -26.37 -23.74
CA PRO A 221 -10.47 -27.25 -23.44
C PRO A 221 -9.28 -26.50 -22.84
N LEU A 222 -8.99 -25.29 -23.35
CA LEU A 222 -7.88 -24.45 -22.90
C LEU A 222 -8.14 -23.83 -21.52
N CYS A 223 -9.41 -23.63 -21.16
CA CYS A 223 -9.77 -23.10 -19.85
C CYS A 223 -9.35 -24.02 -18.69
N VAL A 224 -9.19 -25.33 -18.92
CA VAL A 224 -8.78 -26.28 -17.88
C VAL A 224 -7.38 -25.96 -17.35
N GLU A 225 -6.48 -25.50 -18.24
CA GLU A 225 -5.09 -25.16 -17.89
C GLU A 225 -4.98 -23.79 -17.21
N VAL A 226 -5.94 -22.89 -17.47
CA VAL A 226 -5.93 -21.50 -16.96
C VAL A 226 -6.76 -21.37 -15.68
N SER A 227 -8.02 -21.79 -15.71
CA SER A 227 -8.99 -21.57 -14.63
C SER A 227 -10.15 -22.57 -14.70
N LEU A 228 -10.10 -23.59 -13.83
CA LEU A 228 -11.17 -24.58 -13.69
C LEU A 228 -12.55 -23.95 -13.33
N PRO A 229 -12.63 -22.93 -12.45
CA PRO A 229 -13.89 -22.23 -12.19
C PRO A 229 -14.49 -21.59 -13.45
N LEU A 230 -13.65 -20.90 -14.24
CA LEU A 230 -14.07 -20.27 -15.50
C LEU A 230 -14.59 -21.32 -16.50
N ARG A 231 -13.89 -22.44 -16.63
CA ARG A 231 -14.29 -23.57 -17.49
C ARG A 231 -15.69 -24.08 -17.12
N ASN A 232 -15.93 -24.37 -15.84
CA ASN A 232 -17.21 -24.91 -15.39
C ASN A 232 -18.35 -23.91 -15.63
N ARG A 233 -18.07 -22.61 -15.50
CA ARG A 233 -19.04 -21.54 -15.75
C ARG A 233 -19.43 -21.42 -17.23
N LEU A 234 -18.44 -21.40 -18.11
CA LEU A 234 -18.66 -21.34 -19.55
C LEU A 234 -19.31 -22.64 -20.10
N ASP A 235 -19.01 -23.80 -19.49
CA ASP A 235 -19.68 -25.08 -19.80
C ASP A 235 -21.16 -25.05 -19.40
N GLY A 236 -21.49 -24.47 -18.24
CA GLY A 236 -22.88 -24.23 -17.82
C GLY A 236 -23.64 -23.36 -18.81
N LEU A 237 -23.03 -22.25 -19.23
CA LEU A 237 -23.57 -21.34 -20.25
C LEU A 237 -23.76 -22.05 -21.60
N GLN A 238 -22.81 -22.89 -22.02
CA GLN A 238 -22.89 -23.65 -23.27
C GLN A 238 -24.12 -24.58 -23.27
N LYS A 239 -24.37 -25.25 -22.14
CA LYS A 239 -25.51 -26.17 -21.96
C LYS A 239 -26.85 -25.43 -21.87
N GLU A 240 -26.90 -24.34 -21.11
CA GLU A 240 -28.13 -23.56 -20.87
C GLU A 240 -28.72 -23.01 -22.18
N PHE A 241 -27.87 -22.52 -23.09
CA PHE A 241 -28.30 -21.89 -24.35
C PHE A 241 -28.13 -22.80 -25.59
N ASN A 242 -27.83 -24.09 -25.40
CA ASN A 242 -27.59 -25.07 -26.48
C ASN A 242 -26.53 -24.63 -27.51
N LEU A 243 -25.40 -24.06 -27.06
CA LEU A 243 -24.36 -23.48 -27.91
C LEU A 243 -23.32 -24.51 -28.37
N TYR A 244 -23.74 -25.48 -29.18
CA TYR A 244 -22.87 -26.58 -29.64
C TYR A 244 -22.22 -26.36 -31.01
N GLY A 245 -22.46 -25.22 -31.65
CA GLY A 245 -21.82 -24.87 -32.92
C GLY A 245 -22.45 -25.48 -34.17
N GLU A 246 -23.58 -26.16 -34.02
CA GLU A 246 -24.41 -26.72 -35.10
C GLU A 246 -25.77 -26.02 -35.15
N ARG A 247 -26.42 -25.99 -36.32
CA ARG A 247 -27.81 -25.49 -36.42
C ARG A 247 -28.74 -26.47 -35.73
N ALA A 248 -29.62 -25.98 -34.85
CA ALA A 248 -30.64 -26.81 -34.23
C ALA A 248 -31.47 -27.55 -35.30
N PRO A 249 -31.66 -28.88 -35.19
CA PRO A 249 -32.57 -29.59 -36.07
C PRO A 249 -33.98 -29.04 -35.88
N LYS A 250 -34.66 -28.69 -36.99
CA LYS A 250 -36.07 -28.27 -36.93
C LYS A 250 -36.93 -29.46 -36.50
N SER A 251 -37.32 -29.53 -35.23
CA SER A 251 -38.41 -30.41 -34.81
C SER A 251 -39.18 -29.87 -33.60
N LEU A 252 -40.48 -29.67 -33.87
CA LEU A 252 -41.69 -29.74 -33.04
C LEU A 252 -41.76 -28.89 -31.77
N ASP A 253 -42.73 -27.97 -31.80
CA ASP A 253 -43.21 -27.14 -30.70
C ASP A 253 -43.36 -27.93 -29.40
N VAL A 254 -42.39 -27.77 -28.50
CA VAL A 254 -42.58 -27.98 -27.07
C VAL A 254 -42.85 -26.60 -26.49
N PRO A 255 -43.97 -26.36 -25.80
CA PRO A 255 -44.23 -25.05 -25.22
C PRO A 255 -43.16 -24.81 -24.14
N MET A 256 -42.22 -23.89 -24.40
CA MET A 256 -41.33 -23.38 -23.37
C MET A 256 -42.21 -22.73 -22.30
N MET A 257 -42.29 -23.35 -21.13
CA MET A 257 -42.83 -22.72 -19.94
C MET A 257 -42.09 -21.40 -19.73
N GLU A 258 -42.84 -20.30 -19.59
CA GLU A 258 -42.43 -19.06 -18.94
C GLU A 258 -42.09 -19.35 -17.46
N ASN A 259 -41.04 -20.12 -17.20
CA ASN A 259 -40.41 -20.10 -15.90
C ASN A 259 -39.54 -18.85 -15.88
N MET A 260 -40.06 -17.80 -15.24
CA MET A 260 -39.24 -16.66 -14.81
C MET A 260 -37.90 -17.17 -14.29
N ASN A 261 -36.83 -16.57 -14.79
CA ASN A 261 -35.48 -17.10 -14.84
C ASN A 261 -34.80 -17.10 -13.45
N VAL A 262 -35.22 -17.99 -12.55
CA VAL A 262 -34.65 -18.15 -11.20
C VAL A 262 -33.15 -18.49 -11.26
N ASN A 263 -32.71 -19.16 -12.33
CA ASN A 263 -31.31 -19.52 -12.55
C ASN A 263 -30.45 -18.34 -13.06
N ALA A 264 -31.01 -17.41 -13.85
CA ALA A 264 -30.29 -16.20 -14.27
C ALA A 264 -30.02 -15.22 -13.13
N LEU A 265 -30.93 -15.12 -12.14
CA LEU A 265 -30.68 -14.36 -10.91
C LEU A 265 -29.55 -15.00 -10.07
N GLN A 266 -29.44 -16.34 -10.08
CA GLN A 266 -28.33 -17.08 -9.47
C GLN A 266 -27.01 -16.90 -10.25
N PHE A 267 -27.10 -16.67 -11.57
CA PHE A 267 -25.97 -16.32 -12.43
C PHE A 267 -25.46 -14.90 -12.14
N GLU A 268 -26.36 -13.92 -11.98
CA GLU A 268 -26.04 -12.52 -11.66
C GLU A 268 -25.40 -12.36 -10.27
N ALA A 269 -25.83 -13.15 -9.30
CA ALA A 269 -25.25 -13.20 -7.94
C ALA A 269 -23.86 -13.88 -7.84
N SER A 270 -23.36 -14.45 -8.94
CA SER A 270 -22.09 -15.20 -9.00
C SER A 270 -21.07 -14.62 -10.00
N VAL A 271 -21.24 -13.34 -10.37
CA VAL A 271 -20.24 -12.61 -11.17
C VAL A 271 -18.94 -12.54 -10.37
N MET A 272 -17.88 -13.16 -10.91
CA MET A 272 -16.53 -13.03 -10.35
C MET A 272 -16.15 -11.55 -10.35
N ASP A 273 -15.75 -11.02 -9.20
CA ASP A 273 -14.96 -9.79 -9.17
C ASP A 273 -13.79 -9.99 -10.14
N GLY A 274 -13.54 -9.01 -11.02
CA GLY A 274 -12.50 -9.13 -12.04
C GLY A 274 -11.14 -9.50 -11.42
N PRO A 275 -10.22 -10.11 -12.19
CA PRO A 275 -8.95 -10.57 -11.65
C PRO A 275 -8.23 -9.39 -11.00
N VAL A 276 -7.95 -9.52 -9.69
CA VAL A 276 -7.15 -8.52 -8.98
C VAL A 276 -5.75 -8.61 -9.56
N ILE A 277 -5.39 -7.69 -10.46
CA ILE A 277 -4.02 -7.60 -10.95
C ILE A 277 -3.15 -7.18 -9.78
N ASN A 278 -2.43 -8.16 -9.23
CA ASN A 278 -1.44 -7.97 -8.20
C ASN A 278 -0.16 -7.39 -8.78
N SER A 279 -0.21 -6.13 -9.21
CA SER A 279 0.97 -5.42 -9.71
C SER A 279 1.98 -5.21 -8.58
N ARG A 280 3.26 -5.45 -8.90
CA ARG A 280 4.42 -5.14 -8.03
C ARG A 280 4.42 -3.65 -7.59
N ALA A 281 4.01 -2.76 -8.49
CA ALA A 281 3.87 -1.33 -8.21
C ALA A 281 2.87 -1.02 -7.09
N GLY A 282 1.78 -1.80 -6.97
CA GLY A 282 0.78 -1.59 -5.93
C GLY A 282 1.36 -1.80 -4.53
N LEU A 283 2.16 -2.85 -4.33
CA LEU A 283 2.86 -3.08 -3.05
C LEU A 283 3.95 -2.04 -2.79
N TYR A 284 4.73 -1.67 -3.81
CA TYR A 284 5.72 -0.61 -3.69
C TYR A 284 5.10 0.71 -3.19
N VAL A 285 3.98 1.14 -3.78
CA VAL A 285 3.27 2.36 -3.37
C VAL A 285 2.71 2.21 -1.96
N TYR A 286 2.11 1.07 -1.64
CA TYR A 286 1.55 0.80 -0.32
C TYR A 286 2.61 0.84 0.79
N ILE A 287 3.73 0.14 0.61
CA ILE A 287 4.84 0.12 1.58
C ILE A 287 5.46 1.51 1.73
N ASN A 288 5.68 2.24 0.62
CA ASN A 288 6.16 3.63 0.71
C ASN A 288 5.19 4.51 1.49
N ALA A 289 3.88 4.44 1.21
CA ALA A 289 2.88 5.24 1.92
C ALA A 289 2.82 4.91 3.42
N MET A 290 3.03 3.65 3.77
CA MET A 290 3.06 3.17 5.16
C MET A 290 4.31 3.62 5.92
N LEU A 291 5.46 3.75 5.25
CA LEU A 291 6.75 4.07 5.89
C LEU A 291 7.11 5.56 5.82
N VAL A 292 6.48 6.34 4.94
CA VAL A 292 6.74 7.78 4.79
C VAL A 292 5.95 8.58 5.82
N GLY A 293 6.62 9.52 6.50
CA GLY A 293 6.02 10.45 7.46
C GLY A 293 5.81 9.85 8.85
N ARG A 294 4.93 8.84 8.97
CA ARG A 294 4.62 8.13 10.24
C ARG A 294 4.71 6.63 9.99
N PRO A 295 5.77 5.93 10.43
CA PRO A 295 5.93 4.49 10.19
C PRO A 295 5.01 3.65 11.09
N LEU A 296 3.71 3.95 11.06
CA LEU A 296 2.66 3.30 11.84
C LEU A 296 2.25 2.02 11.12
N VAL A 297 2.96 0.94 11.39
CA VAL A 297 2.70 -0.36 10.77
C VAL A 297 1.78 -1.18 11.69
N ASP A 298 0.49 -1.19 11.38
CA ASP A 298 -0.47 -2.09 12.02
C ASP A 298 -0.48 -3.45 11.31
N ASP A 299 -0.07 -4.50 12.03
CA ASP A 299 0.03 -5.85 11.48
C ASP A 299 -1.32 -6.40 11.00
N ASN A 300 -2.42 -6.06 11.66
CA ASN A 300 -3.74 -6.51 11.24
C ASN A 300 -4.15 -5.84 9.92
N MET A 301 -3.87 -4.53 9.78
CA MET A 301 -4.15 -3.82 8.53
C MET A 301 -3.29 -4.37 7.39
N LEU A 302 -2.00 -4.64 7.65
CA LEU A 302 -1.10 -5.25 6.67
C LEU A 302 -1.56 -6.66 6.27
N ILE A 303 -1.88 -7.52 7.24
CA ILE A 303 -2.39 -8.89 6.98
C ILE A 303 -3.69 -8.82 6.17
N ASN A 304 -4.65 -7.97 6.55
CA ASN A 304 -5.91 -7.84 5.83
C ASN A 304 -5.70 -7.35 4.39
N TYR A 305 -4.82 -6.36 4.19
CA TYR A 305 -4.48 -5.88 2.85
C TYR A 305 -3.87 -6.99 1.99
N LEU A 306 -2.90 -7.74 2.54
CA LEU A 306 -2.23 -8.82 1.82
C LEU A 306 -3.16 -10.02 1.58
N ALA A 307 -4.00 -10.40 2.54
CA ALA A 307 -4.95 -11.49 2.42
C ALA A 307 -5.99 -11.22 1.33
N ASN A 308 -6.54 -9.99 1.29
CA ASN A 308 -7.46 -9.56 0.24
C ASN A 308 -6.80 -9.53 -1.14
N ARG A 309 -5.51 -9.17 -1.19
CA ARG A 309 -4.74 -9.06 -2.44
C ARG A 309 -4.37 -10.44 -3.02
N TYR A 310 -3.89 -11.36 -2.18
CA TYR A 310 -3.32 -12.63 -2.64
C TYR A 310 -4.24 -13.83 -2.48
N GLY A 311 -5.42 -13.69 -1.85
CA GLY A 311 -6.45 -14.74 -1.82
C GLY A 311 -5.98 -16.09 -1.22
N GLY A 312 -4.98 -16.08 -0.34
CA GLY A 312 -4.38 -17.29 0.24
C GLY A 312 -3.16 -17.84 -0.51
N HIS A 313 -2.70 -17.21 -1.60
CA HIS A 313 -1.44 -17.53 -2.27
C HIS A 313 -0.24 -16.98 -1.48
N TYR A 314 0.10 -17.63 -0.36
CA TYR A 314 1.13 -17.16 0.57
C TYR A 314 2.55 -17.11 -0.01
N GLU A 315 2.92 -18.01 -0.92
CA GLU A 315 4.23 -18.00 -1.58
C GLU A 315 4.41 -16.73 -2.41
N ALA A 316 3.45 -16.42 -3.29
CA ALA A 316 3.45 -15.21 -4.08
C ALA A 316 3.39 -13.95 -3.20
N LEU A 317 2.62 -13.97 -2.11
CA LEU A 317 2.55 -12.88 -1.14
C LEU A 317 3.94 -12.57 -0.57
N ILE A 318 4.66 -13.59 -0.07
CA ILE A 318 5.98 -13.45 0.56
C ILE A 318 7.01 -12.98 -0.47
N GLU A 319 7.02 -13.56 -1.67
CA GLU A 319 7.92 -13.12 -2.73
C GLU A 319 7.71 -11.65 -3.09
N GLU A 320 6.46 -11.25 -3.31
CA GLU A 320 6.13 -9.89 -3.78
C GLU A 320 6.35 -8.82 -2.69
N ILE A 321 6.02 -9.10 -1.42
CA ILE A 321 6.28 -8.14 -0.33
C ILE A 321 7.78 -7.96 -0.07
N LEU A 322 8.58 -9.03 -0.16
CA LEU A 322 10.02 -8.97 -0.01
C LEU A 322 10.63 -8.15 -1.14
N THR A 323 10.31 -8.50 -2.39
CA THR A 323 10.77 -7.74 -3.55
C THR A 323 10.36 -6.27 -3.46
N ALA A 324 9.13 -5.96 -3.07
CA ALA A 324 8.67 -4.58 -2.93
C ALA A 324 9.37 -3.82 -1.79
N ALA A 325 9.73 -4.46 -0.68
CA ALA A 325 10.47 -3.83 0.41
C ALA A 325 11.92 -3.51 0.01
N PHE A 326 12.58 -4.42 -0.71
CA PHE A 326 13.89 -4.13 -1.32
C PHE A 326 13.80 -3.02 -2.38
N ASP A 327 12.72 -2.98 -3.16
CA ASP A 327 12.48 -1.89 -4.12
C ASP A 327 12.30 -0.53 -3.44
N VAL A 328 11.58 -0.48 -2.33
CA VAL A 328 11.43 0.75 -1.52
C VAL A 328 12.81 1.26 -1.08
N LEU A 329 13.66 0.36 -0.59
CA LEU A 329 15.00 0.71 -0.13
C LEU A 329 15.93 1.16 -1.27
N SER A 330 15.96 0.44 -2.38
CA SER A 330 16.79 0.80 -3.55
C SER A 330 16.34 2.12 -4.18
N ASN A 331 15.03 2.32 -4.37
CA ASN A 331 14.51 3.58 -4.90
C ASN A 331 14.75 4.74 -3.94
N GLY A 332 14.69 4.51 -2.62
CA GLY A 332 15.06 5.51 -1.62
C GLY A 332 16.51 5.98 -1.80
N MET A 333 17.44 5.06 -2.04
CA MET A 333 18.83 5.38 -2.36
C MET A 333 18.93 6.19 -3.67
N TYR A 334 18.29 5.74 -4.75
CA TYR A 334 18.32 6.46 -6.03
C TYR A 334 17.71 7.86 -5.98
N ARG A 335 16.73 8.07 -5.10
CA ARG A 335 16.10 9.37 -4.84
C ARG A 335 16.90 10.26 -3.88
N ASN A 336 18.00 9.78 -3.33
CA ASN A 336 18.77 10.44 -2.26
C ASN A 336 17.89 10.83 -1.07
N GLU A 337 17.04 9.90 -0.62
CA GLU A 337 16.23 10.08 0.58
C GLU A 337 17.10 10.32 1.83
N SER A 338 16.53 10.97 2.85
CA SER A 338 17.25 11.27 4.08
C SER A 338 17.75 10.01 4.80
N SER A 339 18.84 10.14 5.56
CA SER A 339 19.37 9.03 6.37
C SER A 339 18.33 8.44 7.33
N ARG A 340 17.45 9.28 7.87
CA ARG A 340 16.30 8.86 8.69
C ARG A 340 15.33 7.98 7.89
N THR A 341 14.94 8.40 6.71
CA THR A 341 14.03 7.64 5.84
C THR A 341 14.65 6.29 5.45
N MET A 342 15.92 6.30 5.03
CA MET A 342 16.67 5.09 4.68
C MET A 342 16.79 4.12 5.84
N PHE A 343 17.02 4.63 7.05
CA PHE A 343 17.06 3.83 8.27
C PHE A 343 15.72 3.12 8.55
N VAL A 344 14.59 3.83 8.41
CA VAL A 344 13.25 3.24 8.59
C VAL A 344 12.96 2.17 7.55
N PHE A 345 13.30 2.40 6.28
CA PHE A 345 13.14 1.40 5.21
C PHE A 345 13.95 0.13 5.48
N ARG A 346 15.21 0.29 5.91
CA ARG A 346 16.09 -0.82 6.27
C ARG A 346 15.59 -1.57 7.50
N SER A 347 15.17 -0.86 8.56
CA SER A 347 14.62 -1.48 9.78
C SER A 347 13.29 -2.19 9.51
N PHE A 348 12.44 -1.67 8.63
CA PHE A 348 11.25 -2.39 8.18
C PHE A 348 11.61 -3.72 7.50
N LEU A 349 12.57 -3.69 6.57
CA LEU A 349 13.02 -4.89 5.85
C LEU A 349 13.69 -5.92 6.78
N VAL A 350 14.63 -5.48 7.62
CA VAL A 350 15.48 -6.38 8.42
C VAL A 350 14.83 -6.75 9.75
N ASN A 351 14.24 -5.80 10.47
CA ASN A 351 13.69 -6.07 11.80
C ASN A 351 12.20 -6.45 11.75
N LYS A 352 11.39 -5.76 10.94
CA LYS A 352 9.92 -5.95 10.97
C LYS A 352 9.46 -7.16 10.18
N LEU A 353 9.91 -7.31 8.92
CA LEU A 353 9.40 -8.37 8.05
C LEU A 353 9.70 -9.80 8.55
N PRO A 354 10.91 -10.15 9.03
CA PRO A 354 11.16 -11.51 9.53
C PRO A 354 10.27 -11.89 10.71
N ALA A 355 10.12 -10.99 11.69
CA ALA A 355 9.22 -11.20 12.82
C ALA A 355 7.75 -11.31 12.37
N PHE A 356 7.34 -10.48 11.41
CA PHE A 356 6.00 -10.51 10.82
C PHE A 356 5.70 -11.85 10.13
N PHE A 357 6.62 -12.36 9.31
CA PHE A 357 6.43 -13.67 8.68
C PHE A 357 6.42 -14.81 9.69
N ALA A 358 7.28 -14.77 10.71
CA ALA A 358 7.29 -15.81 11.74
C ALA A 358 5.94 -15.88 12.47
N ALA A 359 5.37 -14.73 12.83
CA ALA A 359 4.03 -14.64 13.41
C ALA A 359 2.93 -15.11 12.45
N MET A 360 2.99 -14.72 11.18
CA MET A 360 2.04 -15.14 10.14
C MET A 360 2.08 -16.65 9.92
N LEU A 361 3.27 -17.25 9.84
CA LEU A 361 3.46 -18.70 9.70
C LEU A 361 2.96 -19.46 10.92
N ALA A 362 3.23 -18.96 12.13
CA ALA A 362 2.72 -19.55 13.37
C ALA A 362 1.19 -19.56 13.43
N ALA A 363 0.52 -18.58 12.80
CA ALA A 363 -0.93 -18.51 12.72
C ALA A 363 -1.53 -19.33 11.55
N THR A 364 -0.72 -19.71 10.56
CA THR A 364 -1.17 -20.39 9.35
C THR A 364 -1.04 -21.91 9.49
N MET A 365 -2.05 -22.66 9.05
CA MET A 365 -2.05 -24.14 9.10
C MET A 365 -1.32 -24.79 7.91
N VAL A 366 -0.67 -24.00 7.06
CA VAL A 366 -0.05 -24.42 5.79
C VAL A 366 1.46 -24.29 5.90
N SER A 367 2.18 -25.33 5.47
CA SER A 367 3.64 -25.28 5.35
C SER A 367 4.01 -24.44 4.13
N ILE A 368 4.79 -23.39 4.34
CA ILE A 368 5.26 -22.49 3.28
C ILE A 368 6.76 -22.65 3.10
N PRO A 369 7.27 -22.90 1.88
CA PRO A 369 8.70 -23.07 1.61
C PRO A 369 9.43 -21.72 1.63
N MET A 370 9.67 -21.18 2.83
CA MET A 370 10.29 -19.85 3.04
C MET A 370 11.63 -19.67 2.33
N GLU A 371 12.49 -20.68 2.35
CA GLU A 371 13.81 -20.62 1.70
C GLU A 371 13.70 -20.43 0.18
N MET A 372 12.72 -21.09 -0.45
CA MET A 372 12.44 -20.91 -1.89
C MET A 372 11.89 -19.52 -2.18
N CYS A 373 10.92 -19.05 -1.37
CA CYS A 373 10.32 -17.72 -1.53
C CYS A 373 11.39 -16.62 -1.40
N ILE A 374 12.27 -16.72 -0.41
CA ILE A 374 13.38 -15.77 -0.20
C ILE A 374 14.35 -15.83 -1.39
N SER A 375 14.74 -17.03 -1.84
CA SER A 375 15.61 -17.20 -3.02
C SER A 375 15.02 -16.53 -4.27
N HIS A 376 13.73 -16.77 -4.55
CA HIS A 376 13.03 -16.14 -5.66
C HIS A 376 13.00 -14.62 -5.52
N ALA A 377 12.70 -14.08 -4.33
CA ALA A 377 12.70 -12.64 -4.11
C ALA A 377 14.09 -12.01 -4.32
N LEU A 378 15.16 -12.64 -3.80
CA LEU A 378 16.53 -12.16 -3.93
C LEU A 378 17.04 -12.21 -5.38
N SER A 379 16.63 -13.22 -6.17
CA SER A 379 17.01 -13.33 -7.59
C SER A 379 16.43 -12.23 -8.48
N ARG A 380 15.40 -11.52 -8.02
CA ARG A 380 14.77 -10.38 -8.72
C ARG A 380 15.45 -9.03 -8.42
N LEU A 381 16.45 -9.01 -7.53
CA LEU A 381 17.16 -7.80 -7.14
C LEU A 381 18.25 -7.42 -8.15
N ASP A 382 18.50 -6.13 -8.33
CA ASP A 382 19.62 -5.64 -9.15
C ASP A 382 20.95 -5.86 -8.40
N PRO A 383 21.86 -6.69 -8.95
CA PRO A 383 23.15 -6.96 -8.31
C PRO A 383 24.04 -5.72 -8.15
N ASN A 384 23.87 -4.69 -8.98
CA ASN A 384 24.65 -3.45 -8.85
C ASN A 384 24.21 -2.60 -7.64
N THR A 385 22.94 -2.75 -7.24
CA THR A 385 22.35 -2.03 -6.12
C THR A 385 22.60 -2.75 -4.79
N PHE A 386 22.55 -4.09 -4.82
CA PHE A 386 22.78 -4.95 -3.66
C PHE A 386 23.92 -5.94 -3.96
N PRO A 387 25.16 -5.43 -4.09
CA PRO A 387 26.30 -6.25 -4.47
C PRO A 387 26.60 -7.31 -3.40
N SER A 388 27.13 -8.44 -3.83
CA SER A 388 27.77 -9.39 -2.90
C SER A 388 29.09 -8.78 -2.39
N PHE A 389 29.55 -9.23 -1.23
CA PHE A 389 30.81 -8.80 -0.64
C PHE A 389 31.99 -8.98 -1.60
N SER A 390 32.03 -10.12 -2.29
CA SER A 390 33.03 -10.40 -3.32
C SER A 390 33.02 -9.34 -4.45
N GLN A 391 31.83 -8.91 -4.86
CA GLN A 391 31.62 -7.89 -5.91
C GLN A 391 32.01 -6.47 -5.45
N MET A 392 31.93 -6.17 -4.16
CA MET A 392 32.30 -4.87 -3.61
C MET A 392 33.80 -4.56 -3.72
N PHE A 393 34.67 -5.57 -3.80
CA PHE A 393 36.10 -5.34 -4.06
C PHE A 393 36.37 -5.01 -5.54
N GLU A 394 35.53 -5.50 -6.45
CA GLU A 394 35.65 -5.25 -7.88
C GLU A 394 35.06 -3.90 -8.27
N MET A 395 33.93 -3.53 -7.67
CA MET A 395 33.29 -2.23 -7.82
C MET A 395 33.94 -1.26 -6.83
N GLN A 396 34.81 -0.36 -7.28
CA GLN A 396 35.50 0.65 -6.44
C GLN A 396 34.53 1.66 -5.76
N GLY A 397 33.69 1.20 -4.84
CA GLY A 397 32.69 2.01 -4.16
C GLY A 397 31.83 1.17 -3.23
N ASN A 398 31.75 1.57 -1.96
CA ASN A 398 30.91 0.93 -0.97
C ASN A 398 29.49 1.52 -1.06
N THR A 399 28.50 0.72 -1.48
CA THR A 399 27.09 1.17 -1.47
C THR A 399 26.56 1.10 -0.05
N VAL A 400 25.73 2.07 0.38
CA VAL A 400 25.08 2.08 1.72
C VAL A 400 24.24 0.81 1.98
N LEU A 401 23.92 0.05 0.92
CA LEU A 401 23.05 -1.12 0.94
C LEU A 401 23.81 -2.46 0.89
N SER A 402 25.15 -2.47 0.97
CA SER A 402 25.96 -3.70 0.84
C SER A 402 25.56 -4.81 1.80
N ASP A 403 25.34 -4.46 3.07
CA ASP A 403 25.18 -5.45 4.12
C ASP A 403 23.71 -5.91 4.28
N VAL A 404 22.78 -5.25 3.59
CA VAL A 404 21.33 -5.42 3.78
C VAL A 404 20.88 -6.87 3.50
N ARG A 405 21.44 -7.52 2.47
CA ARG A 405 21.11 -8.92 2.15
C ARG A 405 21.52 -9.85 3.28
N GLN A 406 22.72 -9.66 3.83
CA GLN A 406 23.22 -10.46 4.94
C GLN A 406 22.41 -10.22 6.22
N GLU A 407 22.18 -8.96 6.59
CA GLU A 407 21.37 -8.58 7.74
C GLU A 407 19.96 -9.16 7.68
N PHE A 408 19.30 -9.07 6.53
CA PHE A 408 17.98 -9.65 6.32
C PHE A 408 17.99 -11.17 6.50
N LEU A 409 18.95 -11.88 5.91
CA LEU A 409 19.04 -13.34 6.04
C LEU A 409 19.37 -13.78 7.46
N PHE A 410 20.20 -13.02 8.18
CA PHE A 410 20.49 -13.24 9.59
C PHE A 410 19.23 -13.10 10.45
N ALA A 411 18.45 -12.04 10.21
CA ALA A 411 17.17 -11.87 10.88
C ALA A 411 16.18 -13.00 10.52
N CYS A 412 16.14 -13.47 9.26
CA CYS A 412 15.33 -14.63 8.90
C CYS A 412 15.72 -15.90 9.66
N ALA A 413 17.02 -16.14 9.83
CA ALA A 413 17.51 -17.29 10.58
C ALA A 413 17.22 -17.18 12.08
N SER A 414 17.39 -16.00 12.69
CA SER A 414 17.10 -15.78 14.12
C SER A 414 15.60 -15.97 14.44
N HIS A 415 14.73 -15.66 13.48
CA HIS A 415 13.27 -15.91 13.54
C HIS A 415 12.86 -17.31 13.06
N LYS A 416 13.81 -18.21 12.81
CA LYS A 416 13.58 -19.61 12.38
C LYS A 416 12.81 -19.75 11.06
N LEU A 417 12.88 -18.75 10.18
CA LEU A 417 12.27 -18.81 8.85
C LEU A 417 13.10 -19.66 7.88
N ILE A 418 14.42 -19.69 8.09
CA ILE A 418 15.39 -20.50 7.34
C ILE A 418 16.41 -21.10 8.31
N PRO A 419 17.02 -22.26 8.00
CA PRO A 419 18.15 -22.76 8.77
C PRO A 419 19.41 -21.94 8.50
N GLU A 420 20.30 -21.82 9.49
CA GLU A 420 21.55 -21.05 9.39
C GLU A 420 22.44 -21.50 8.23
N SER A 421 22.45 -22.80 7.94
CA SER A 421 23.18 -23.39 6.80
C SER A 421 22.70 -22.89 5.43
N SER A 422 21.51 -22.28 5.35
CA SER A 422 20.97 -21.71 4.11
C SER A 422 21.58 -20.36 3.78
N ILE A 423 22.17 -19.65 4.75
CA ILE A 423 22.61 -18.28 4.57
C ILE A 423 23.73 -18.20 3.52
N GLU A 424 24.76 -19.04 3.64
CA GLU A 424 25.87 -19.09 2.66
C GLU A 424 25.35 -19.39 1.24
N ARG A 425 24.38 -20.31 1.13
CA ARG A 425 23.75 -20.70 -0.13
C ARG A 425 22.94 -19.57 -0.77
N LEU A 426 22.20 -18.79 0.03
CA LEU A 426 21.35 -17.69 -0.44
C LEU A 426 22.14 -16.40 -0.71
N LEU A 427 23.26 -16.19 0.00
CA LEU A 427 24.20 -15.12 -0.31
C LEU A 427 25.03 -15.44 -1.55
N GLY A 428 25.42 -16.71 -1.72
CA GLY A 428 26.38 -17.17 -2.72
C GLY A 428 27.84 -17.05 -2.27
N GLU A 429 28.08 -16.72 -0.99
CA GLU A 429 29.39 -16.50 -0.40
C GLU A 429 29.34 -16.66 1.13
N ASN A 430 30.53 -16.77 1.75
CA ASN A 430 30.63 -16.86 3.20
C ASN A 430 30.25 -15.54 3.88
N PRO A 431 29.35 -15.56 4.89
CA PRO A 431 28.99 -14.35 5.62
C PRO A 431 30.20 -13.78 6.36
N MET A 432 30.29 -12.46 6.38
CA MET A 432 31.41 -11.77 7.05
C MET A 432 31.26 -11.68 8.56
N GLN A 433 30.01 -11.68 9.02
CA GLN A 433 29.66 -11.50 10.42
C GLN A 433 29.15 -12.82 10.98
N THR A 434 29.25 -12.97 12.30
CA THR A 434 28.58 -14.08 12.98
C THR A 434 27.11 -13.77 13.13
N LEU A 435 26.26 -14.81 13.07
CA LEU A 435 24.84 -14.67 13.29
C LEU A 435 24.57 -14.07 14.69
N PRO A 436 23.80 -12.96 14.80
CA PRO A 436 23.41 -12.39 16.08
C PRO A 436 22.55 -13.36 16.90
N VAL A 437 22.63 -13.24 18.22
CA VAL A 437 21.78 -14.03 19.12
C VAL A 437 20.34 -13.50 19.06
N GLY A 438 19.40 -14.37 18.71
CA GLY A 438 17.97 -14.03 18.68
C GLY A 438 17.40 -13.85 20.09
N TYR A 439 16.56 -12.82 20.27
CA TYR A 439 15.92 -12.53 21.56
C TYR A 439 14.48 -13.00 21.66
N ASN A 440 14.08 -13.42 22.87
CA ASN A 440 12.70 -13.72 23.23
C ASN A 440 12.13 -12.61 24.12
N LYS A 441 10.92 -12.15 23.79
CA LYS A 441 10.23 -11.06 24.50
C LYS A 441 10.06 -11.32 26.00
N ASP A 442 9.59 -12.51 26.38
CA ASP A 442 9.22 -12.83 27.77
C ASP A 442 10.48 -13.01 28.63
N GLU A 443 11.56 -13.55 28.06
CA GLU A 443 12.87 -13.60 28.72
C GLU A 443 13.42 -12.19 28.96
N LEU A 444 13.32 -11.29 27.98
CA LEU A 444 13.75 -9.90 28.14
C LEU A 444 12.94 -9.16 29.21
N VAL A 445 11.62 -9.38 29.29
CA VAL A 445 10.78 -8.82 30.37
C VAL A 445 11.28 -9.30 31.73
N SER A 446 11.58 -10.60 31.87
CA SER A 446 12.14 -11.14 33.12
C SER A 446 13.49 -10.54 33.47
N GLN A 447 14.38 -10.33 32.48
CA GLN A 447 15.69 -9.71 32.69
C GLN A 447 15.57 -8.25 33.14
N ILE A 448 14.67 -7.47 32.54
CA ILE A 448 14.45 -6.06 32.91
C ILE A 448 13.87 -5.96 34.32
N ASN A 449 12.91 -6.83 34.68
CA ASN A 449 12.34 -6.83 36.03
C ASN A 449 13.36 -7.24 37.10
N ALA A 450 14.35 -8.08 36.75
CA ALA A 450 15.43 -8.45 37.66
C ALA A 450 16.54 -7.39 37.75
N ASN A 451 16.82 -6.67 36.65
CA ASN A 451 17.80 -5.60 36.58
C ASN A 451 17.26 -4.43 35.72
N PRO A 452 16.71 -3.37 36.35
CA PRO A 452 16.13 -2.23 35.63
C PRO A 452 17.09 -1.52 34.66
N GLU A 453 18.40 -1.51 34.93
CA GLU A 453 19.41 -0.89 34.05
C GLU A 453 19.51 -1.60 32.69
N ARG A 454 19.08 -2.87 32.60
CA ARG A 454 19.07 -3.61 31.34
C ARG A 454 18.14 -2.97 30.31
N ALA A 455 17.12 -2.22 30.74
CA ALA A 455 16.21 -1.53 29.83
C ALA A 455 16.94 -0.49 28.96
N GLU A 456 17.83 0.31 29.54
CA GLU A 456 18.59 1.33 28.80
C GLU A 456 19.54 0.69 27.78
N GLN A 457 20.19 -0.42 28.14
CA GLN A 457 21.05 -1.17 27.22
C GLN A 457 20.26 -1.69 26.03
N LEU A 458 19.11 -2.32 26.27
CA LEU A 458 18.24 -2.83 25.22
C LEU A 458 17.68 -1.71 24.33
N ILE A 459 17.36 -0.54 24.89
CA ILE A 459 16.94 0.62 24.11
C ILE A 459 18.01 1.06 23.12
N ASN A 460 19.30 0.97 23.50
CA ASN A 460 20.41 1.26 22.60
C ASN A 460 20.50 0.24 21.45
N GLU A 461 20.06 -0.99 21.68
CA GLU A 461 20.06 -2.08 20.70
C GLU A 461 18.84 -2.03 19.75
N ILE A 462 17.78 -1.25 20.04
CA ILE A 462 16.59 -1.11 19.16
C ILE A 462 16.96 -0.64 17.74
N GLU A 463 18.01 0.16 17.63
CA GLU A 463 18.47 0.75 16.38
C GLU A 463 19.36 -0.22 15.57
N SER A 464 19.66 -1.41 16.09
CA SER A 464 20.46 -2.42 15.40
C SER A 464 19.68 -3.10 14.26
N MET A 465 20.40 -3.61 13.27
CA MET A 465 19.85 -4.35 12.12
C MET A 465 20.04 -5.86 12.30
N GLU A 466 19.72 -6.38 13.50
CA GLU A 466 19.98 -7.77 13.90
C GLU A 466 18.71 -8.64 13.95
N GLY A 467 17.54 -8.09 13.65
CA GLY A 467 16.25 -8.78 13.75
C GLY A 467 15.63 -8.79 15.15
N ASN A 468 16.31 -8.21 16.15
CA ASN A 468 15.91 -8.27 17.56
C ASN A 468 14.96 -7.14 18.01
N ALA A 469 14.83 -6.07 17.22
CA ALA A 469 14.10 -4.87 17.64
C ALA A 469 12.64 -5.16 18.04
N GLY A 470 11.95 -6.10 17.38
CA GLY A 470 10.58 -6.46 17.72
C GLY A 470 10.42 -7.07 19.12
N ALA A 471 11.35 -7.93 19.53
CA ALA A 471 11.35 -8.53 20.87
C ALA A 471 11.66 -7.48 21.93
N ILE A 472 12.64 -6.61 21.66
CA ILE A 472 13.05 -5.52 22.57
C ILE A 472 11.91 -4.52 22.77
N VAL A 473 11.35 -3.98 21.69
CA VAL A 473 10.22 -3.02 21.74
C VAL A 473 9.04 -3.66 22.47
N GLY A 474 8.77 -4.94 22.23
CA GLY A 474 7.72 -5.67 22.92
C GLY A 474 7.94 -5.76 24.43
N ALA A 475 9.16 -6.08 24.87
CA ALA A 475 9.50 -6.16 26.28
C ALA A 475 9.46 -4.79 26.97
N ILE A 476 10.06 -3.75 26.36
CA ILE A 476 10.08 -2.38 26.90
C ILE A 476 8.65 -1.84 27.05
N THR A 477 7.81 -2.01 26.02
CA THR A 477 6.42 -1.52 26.08
C THR A 477 5.61 -2.22 27.17
N GLU A 478 5.82 -3.52 27.36
CA GLU A 478 5.14 -4.29 28.42
C GLU A 478 5.61 -3.87 29.82
N VAL A 479 6.92 -3.70 30.02
CA VAL A 479 7.48 -3.20 31.27
C VAL A 479 6.96 -1.79 31.57
N MET A 480 6.95 -0.89 30.59
CA MET A 480 6.38 0.46 30.76
C MET A 480 4.91 0.39 31.19
N HIS A 481 4.11 -0.49 30.57
CA HIS A 481 2.71 -0.67 30.95
C HIS A 481 2.56 -1.16 32.40
N ASN A 482 3.39 -2.12 32.81
CA ASN A 482 3.39 -2.65 34.17
C ASN A 482 3.80 -1.58 35.19
N LEU A 483 4.84 -0.81 34.91
CA LEU A 483 5.31 0.30 35.76
C LEU A 483 4.23 1.39 35.91
N CYS A 484 3.54 1.75 34.81
CA CYS A 484 2.41 2.68 34.87
C CYS A 484 1.28 2.14 35.76
N SER A 485 0.95 0.85 35.63
CA SER A 485 -0.12 0.21 36.39
C SER A 485 0.19 0.10 37.89
N GLN A 486 1.48 -0.10 38.22
CA GLN A 486 1.98 -0.16 39.60
C GLN A 486 2.29 1.22 40.19
N LYS A 487 2.24 2.28 39.37
CA LYS A 487 2.69 3.64 39.71
C LYS A 487 4.15 3.68 40.20
N GLU A 488 5.01 2.85 39.62
CA GLU A 488 6.46 2.90 39.86
C GLU A 488 7.07 3.87 38.85
N THR A 489 7.31 5.10 39.29
CA THR A 489 7.61 6.24 38.43
C THR A 489 9.10 6.47 38.24
N MET A 490 9.95 6.04 39.19
CA MET A 490 11.39 6.23 39.13
C MET A 490 12.06 5.38 38.03
N THR A 491 11.73 4.09 37.93
CA THR A 491 12.24 3.25 36.83
C THR A 491 11.65 3.67 35.49
N LEU A 492 10.36 4.03 35.50
CA LEU A 492 9.67 4.49 34.30
C LEU A 492 10.31 5.76 33.73
N LYS A 493 10.70 6.71 34.59
CA LYS A 493 11.45 7.91 34.22
C LYS A 493 12.71 7.56 33.43
N ASN A 494 13.51 6.60 33.89
CA ASN A 494 14.77 6.22 33.23
C ASN A 494 14.54 5.68 31.82
N ILE A 495 13.52 4.85 31.65
CA ILE A 495 13.09 4.34 30.34
C ILE A 495 12.60 5.49 29.45
N CYS A 496 11.77 6.38 29.98
CA CYS A 496 11.21 7.51 29.23
C CYS A 496 12.31 8.50 28.78
N ASN A 497 13.30 8.77 29.62
CA ASN A 497 14.44 9.61 29.29
C ASN A 497 15.35 8.98 28.23
N SER A 498 15.57 7.67 28.31
CA SER A 498 16.38 6.94 27.34
C SER A 498 15.72 6.97 25.95
N LEU A 499 14.40 6.78 25.88
CA LEU A 499 13.65 6.82 24.62
C LEU A 499 13.50 8.24 24.05
N SER A 500 13.20 9.24 24.89
CA SER A 500 12.95 10.62 24.41
C SER A 500 14.18 11.24 23.76
N ARG A 501 15.38 10.82 24.17
CA ARG A 501 16.67 11.24 23.61
C ARG A 501 17.08 10.48 22.33
N ARG A 502 16.30 9.48 21.91
CA ARG A 502 16.61 8.61 20.75
C ARG A 502 15.49 8.63 19.71
N PRO A 503 15.45 9.66 18.84
CA PRO A 503 14.35 9.81 17.89
C PRO A 503 14.24 8.66 16.87
N GLN A 504 15.36 8.01 16.52
CA GLN A 504 15.37 6.85 15.61
C GLN A 504 14.74 5.61 16.28
N ALA A 505 15.07 5.33 17.54
CA ALA A 505 14.39 4.28 18.32
C ALA A 505 12.86 4.49 18.35
N LEU A 506 12.37 5.74 18.47
CA LEU A 506 10.92 6.01 18.42
C LEU A 506 10.30 5.63 17.05
N ASP A 507 11.02 5.86 15.95
CA ASP A 507 10.56 5.45 14.62
C ASP A 507 10.44 3.91 14.52
N VAL A 508 11.39 3.18 15.12
CA VAL A 508 11.36 1.70 15.17
C VAL A 508 10.25 1.19 16.08
N VAL A 509 10.00 1.82 17.24
CA VAL A 509 8.90 1.45 18.15
C VAL A 509 7.56 1.42 17.40
N LEU A 510 7.31 2.41 16.53
CA LEU A 510 6.07 2.49 15.75
C LEU A 510 5.95 1.45 14.62
N LEU A 511 7.05 0.81 14.21
CA LEU A 511 7.00 -0.36 13.33
C LEU A 511 6.36 -1.56 14.03
N PHE A 512 6.42 -1.65 15.36
CA PHE A 512 5.98 -2.84 16.12
C PHE A 512 4.80 -2.59 17.06
N ARG A 513 4.53 -1.34 17.43
CA ARG A 513 3.46 -0.96 18.37
C ARG A 513 2.70 0.25 17.85
N THR A 514 1.40 0.26 18.05
CA THR A 514 0.61 1.46 17.74
C THR A 514 0.93 2.57 18.74
N SER A 515 0.80 3.83 18.33
CA SER A 515 1.01 4.99 19.23
C SER A 515 0.17 4.88 20.49
N LYS A 516 -1.07 4.39 20.36
CA LYS A 516 -2.00 4.19 21.48
C LYS A 516 -1.49 3.16 22.49
N GLN A 517 -0.93 2.04 22.03
CA GLN A 517 -0.38 1.00 22.91
C GLN A 517 0.76 1.51 23.79
N VAL A 518 1.57 2.43 23.25
CA VAL A 518 2.72 3.01 23.97
C VAL A 518 2.27 4.17 24.87
N LEU A 519 1.44 5.08 24.35
CA LEU A 519 1.17 6.38 24.98
C LEU A 519 -0.02 6.37 25.94
N GLN A 520 -1.01 5.51 25.74
CA GLN A 520 -2.21 5.51 26.57
C GLN A 520 -1.89 5.26 28.06
N PRO A 521 -1.04 4.28 28.44
CA PRO A 521 -0.69 4.07 29.85
C PRO A 521 0.02 5.29 30.47
N LEU A 522 0.91 5.93 29.72
CA LEU A 522 1.63 7.13 30.18
C LEU A 522 0.68 8.31 30.37
N CYS A 523 -0.24 8.54 29.41
CA CYS A 523 -1.23 9.61 29.52
C CYS A 523 -2.17 9.38 30.71
N ALA A 524 -2.63 8.14 30.92
CA ALA A 524 -3.47 7.79 32.07
C ALA A 524 -2.74 7.98 33.41
N LEU A 525 -1.46 7.65 33.48
CA LEU A 525 -0.62 7.90 34.66
C LEU A 525 -0.46 9.40 34.93
N LEU A 526 -0.16 10.20 33.89
CA LEU A 526 -0.04 11.66 34.00
C LEU A 526 -1.36 12.32 34.39
N ASP A 527 -2.50 11.83 33.90
CA ASP A 527 -3.84 12.34 34.24
C ASP A 527 -4.23 12.00 35.69
N SER A 528 -3.85 10.82 36.18
CA SER A 528 -4.16 10.34 37.54
C SER A 528 -3.00 10.49 38.52
N TRP A 529 -2.06 11.39 38.20
CA TRP A 529 -0.86 11.60 38.99
C TRP A 529 -1.22 11.98 40.43
N HIS A 530 -0.61 11.30 41.37
CA HIS A 530 -0.80 11.53 42.79
C HIS A 530 0.56 11.52 43.47
N TRP A 531 0.83 12.53 44.29
CA TRP A 531 2.03 12.63 45.10
C TRP A 531 1.59 12.82 46.55
N ASP A 532 2.26 12.15 47.48
CA ASP A 532 1.94 12.24 48.89
C ASP A 532 2.54 13.54 49.44
N GLU A 533 1.73 14.38 50.08
CA GLU A 533 2.21 15.62 50.72
C GLU A 533 3.18 15.34 51.88
N ASP A 534 3.16 14.10 52.41
CA ASP A 534 4.05 13.62 53.48
C ASP A 534 5.41 13.07 52.97
N GLN A 535 5.66 13.08 51.65
CA GLN A 535 7.00 12.75 51.14
C GLN A 535 8.00 13.85 51.48
N GLY A 536 9.17 13.46 51.99
CA GLY A 536 10.18 14.40 52.48
C GLY A 536 10.91 15.21 51.40
N GLU A 537 10.86 14.79 50.14
CA GLU A 537 11.46 15.48 48.99
C GLU A 537 10.52 15.47 47.78
N ASN A 538 10.08 16.65 47.33
CA ASN A 538 9.12 16.82 46.24
C ASN A 538 9.81 17.03 44.88
N GLN A 539 11.10 17.40 44.85
CA GLN A 539 11.84 17.57 43.60
C GLN A 539 11.86 16.32 42.69
N PRO A 540 12.06 15.08 43.20
CA PRO A 540 11.98 13.87 42.39
C PRO A 540 10.61 13.70 41.69
N VAL A 541 9.51 14.10 42.35
CA VAL A 541 8.16 14.01 41.79
C VAL A 541 8.03 14.80 40.49
N TYR A 542 8.58 16.03 40.46
CA TYR A 542 8.56 16.90 39.28
C TYR A 542 9.44 16.36 38.15
N ASP A 543 10.61 15.83 38.50
CA ASP A 543 11.57 15.27 37.55
C ASP A 543 11.05 13.98 36.88
N GLU A 544 10.45 13.08 37.68
CA GLU A 544 9.78 11.87 37.18
C GLU A 544 8.59 12.22 36.28
N PHE A 545 7.71 13.12 36.71
CA PHE A 545 6.58 13.60 35.92
C PHE A 545 7.05 14.21 34.59
N GLY A 546 8.04 15.12 34.65
CA GLY A 546 8.58 15.81 33.48
C GLY A 546 9.20 14.87 32.46
N SER A 547 9.92 13.85 32.93
CA SER A 547 10.55 12.84 32.06
C SER A 547 9.52 11.98 31.32
N ILE A 548 8.43 11.59 31.99
CA ILE A 548 7.32 10.84 31.39
C ILE A 548 6.57 11.72 30.38
N LEU A 549 6.26 12.96 30.77
CA LEU A 549 5.61 13.94 29.90
C LEU A 549 6.46 14.23 28.65
N LEU A 550 7.78 14.34 28.79
CA LEU A 550 8.68 14.59 27.67
C LEU A 550 8.60 13.49 26.61
N LEU A 551 8.50 12.22 27.01
CA LEU A 551 8.30 11.13 26.04
C LEU A 551 6.97 11.28 25.29
N VAL A 552 5.87 11.60 25.99
CA VAL A 552 4.56 11.84 25.37
C VAL A 552 4.63 13.00 24.37
N LEU A 553 5.25 14.12 24.74
CA LEU A 553 5.44 15.27 23.85
C LEU A 553 6.36 14.94 22.66
N ALA A 554 7.42 14.15 22.89
CA ALA A 554 8.32 13.70 21.84
C ALA A 554 7.56 12.91 20.76
N PHE A 555 6.71 11.96 21.13
CA PHE A 555 5.85 11.26 20.17
C PHE A 555 4.84 12.20 19.50
N ARG A 556 4.15 13.03 20.29
CA ARG A 556 3.12 13.96 19.80
C ARG A 556 3.63 14.87 18.70
N TYR A 557 4.78 15.51 18.92
CA TYR A 557 5.33 16.49 17.98
C TYR A 557 6.12 15.83 16.85
N ARG A 558 6.85 14.73 17.12
CA ARG A 558 7.61 14.03 16.08
C ARG A 558 6.72 13.41 15.00
N PHE A 559 5.59 12.83 15.40
CA PHE A 559 4.68 12.12 14.50
C PHE A 559 3.37 12.88 14.26
N ASP A 560 3.26 14.13 14.73
CA ASP A 560 2.07 14.97 14.60
C ASP A 560 0.76 14.24 15.01
N LEU A 561 0.79 13.56 16.15
CA LEU A 561 -0.31 12.71 16.62
C LEU A 561 -1.51 13.55 17.08
N ARG A 562 -2.73 13.08 16.84
CA ARG A 562 -3.95 13.68 17.39
C ARG A 562 -4.21 13.15 18.80
N PRO A 563 -4.97 13.85 19.67
CA PRO A 563 -5.30 13.35 21.01
C PRO A 563 -5.84 11.91 21.05
N ALA A 564 -6.65 11.53 20.05
CA ALA A 564 -7.16 10.17 19.92
C ALA A 564 -6.06 9.12 19.69
N ASP A 565 -4.99 9.48 18.98
CA ASP A 565 -3.84 8.60 18.70
C ASP A 565 -2.98 8.36 19.95
N LEU A 566 -3.05 9.27 20.95
CA LEU A 566 -2.44 9.11 22.27
C LEU A 566 -3.27 8.20 23.19
N GLY A 567 -4.50 7.85 22.78
CA GLY A 567 -5.43 7.09 23.61
C GLY A 567 -6.21 7.93 24.63
N ILE A 568 -6.23 9.25 24.48
CA ILE A 568 -7.00 10.14 25.35
C ILE A 568 -8.48 10.05 24.97
N SER A 569 -9.31 9.69 25.95
CA SER A 569 -10.77 9.54 25.78
C SER A 569 -11.59 10.53 26.61
N SER A 570 -10.99 11.17 27.63
CA SER A 570 -11.66 12.13 28.50
C SER A 570 -11.36 13.56 28.09
N ASN A 571 -12.40 14.40 28.00
CA ASN A 571 -12.25 15.84 27.81
C ASN A 571 -11.61 16.54 29.02
N ASP A 572 -11.61 15.89 30.19
CA ASP A 572 -10.99 16.43 31.40
C ASP A 572 -9.52 16.07 31.58
N SER A 573 -8.94 15.30 30.65
CA SER A 573 -7.53 14.91 30.64
C SER A 573 -6.61 16.13 30.81
N PHE A 574 -5.68 16.03 31.75
CA PHE A 574 -4.61 17.01 31.94
C PHE A 574 -3.75 17.10 30.67
N VAL A 575 -3.38 15.97 30.08
CA VAL A 575 -2.55 15.94 28.87
C VAL A 575 -3.26 16.66 27.72
N LEU A 576 -4.57 16.47 27.55
CA LEU A 576 -5.36 17.20 26.55
C LEU A 576 -5.32 18.71 26.80
N LYS A 577 -5.61 19.14 28.04
CA LYS A 577 -5.58 20.56 28.44
C LYS A 577 -4.21 21.19 28.19
N LEU A 578 -3.14 20.47 28.49
CA LEU A 578 -1.76 20.91 28.24
C LEU A 578 -1.47 21.03 26.74
N LEU A 579 -1.89 20.07 25.92
CA LEU A 579 -1.67 20.13 24.48
C LEU A 579 -2.44 21.25 23.79
N GLU A 580 -3.62 21.61 24.30
CA GLU A 580 -4.45 22.68 23.74
C GLU A 580 -4.04 24.07 24.24
N ARG A 581 -3.69 24.20 25.52
CA ARG A 581 -3.51 25.50 26.19
C ARG A 581 -2.14 25.73 26.79
N GLY A 582 -1.32 24.69 26.96
CA GLY A 582 -0.04 24.76 27.66
C GLY A 582 1.01 25.65 26.99
N SER A 583 0.87 25.94 25.69
CA SER A 583 1.72 26.88 24.96
C SER A 583 1.23 28.33 25.00
N CYS A 584 0.03 28.59 25.56
CA CYS A 584 -0.60 29.89 25.58
C CYS A 584 -0.53 30.53 26.97
N SER A 585 0.11 31.70 27.07
CA SER A 585 0.04 32.50 28.30
C SER A 585 -1.39 32.96 28.57
N GLN A 586 -1.80 32.86 29.83
CA GLN A 586 -3.10 33.33 30.30
C GLN A 586 -2.99 34.75 30.85
N LYS A 587 -4.09 35.50 30.82
CA LYS A 587 -4.17 36.80 31.48
C LYS A 587 -4.31 36.59 32.99
N LEU A 588 -3.66 37.42 33.80
CA LEU A 588 -3.72 37.31 35.27
C LEU A 588 -5.17 37.36 35.80
N ASP A 589 -6.01 38.23 35.23
CA ASP A 589 -7.43 38.34 35.61
C ASP A 589 -8.27 37.11 35.25
N ALA A 590 -7.76 36.21 34.41
CA ALA A 590 -8.43 34.98 34.00
C ALA A 590 -7.99 33.76 34.85
N LEU A 591 -6.94 33.90 35.65
CA LEU A 591 -6.48 32.86 36.57
C LEU A 591 -7.36 32.84 37.81
N ASP A 592 -7.64 31.65 38.34
CA ASP A 592 -8.31 31.53 39.64
C ASP A 592 -7.38 31.94 40.80
N GLU A 593 -7.93 32.02 42.02
CA GLU A 593 -7.18 32.46 43.20
C GLU A 593 -6.01 31.51 43.53
N LYS A 594 -6.19 30.20 43.32
CA LYS A 594 -5.14 29.19 43.59
C LYS A 594 -4.03 29.31 42.54
N GLN A 595 -4.37 29.43 41.27
CA GLN A 595 -3.44 29.63 40.16
C GLN A 595 -2.63 30.91 40.31
N ASN A 596 -3.28 32.02 40.66
CA ASN A 596 -2.59 33.29 40.94
C ASN A 596 -1.62 33.15 42.12
N LYS A 597 -2.03 32.49 43.21
CA LYS A 597 -1.16 32.22 44.35
C LYS A 597 0.04 31.36 43.94
N ASN A 598 -0.19 30.26 43.25
CA ASN A 598 0.86 29.34 42.80
C ASN A 598 1.85 30.04 41.85
N LEU A 599 1.35 30.81 40.89
CA LEU A 599 2.18 31.60 39.97
C LEU A 599 3.09 32.59 40.74
N GLY A 600 2.52 33.32 41.71
CA GLY A 600 3.28 34.24 42.55
C GLY A 600 4.35 33.54 43.38
N SER A 601 4.02 32.39 43.98
CA SER A 601 4.98 31.58 44.74
C SER A 601 6.13 31.09 43.88
N TRP A 602 5.85 30.58 42.67
CA TRP A 602 6.88 30.13 41.74
C TRP A 602 7.78 31.26 41.24
N ILE A 603 7.22 32.44 40.93
CA ILE A 603 8.02 33.62 40.56
C ILE A 603 8.94 34.04 41.72
N ALA A 604 8.44 34.07 42.95
CA ALA A 604 9.25 34.40 44.12
C ALA A 604 10.37 33.37 44.35
N ALA A 605 10.06 32.09 44.21
CA ALA A 605 11.02 31.00 44.39
C ALA A 605 12.15 31.02 43.34
N LEU A 606 11.82 31.30 42.07
CA LEU A 606 12.80 31.28 40.97
C LEU A 606 13.69 32.53 40.92
N PHE A 607 13.17 33.70 41.29
CA PHE A 607 13.86 34.98 41.01
C PHE A 607 14.19 35.81 42.26
N ILE A 608 13.62 35.51 43.43
CA ILE A 608 13.78 36.32 44.64
C ILE A 608 14.46 35.52 45.76
N ALA A 609 14.11 34.25 45.93
CA ALA A 609 14.68 33.37 46.94
C ALA A 609 16.04 32.77 46.51
N GLU A 610 16.83 32.28 47.47
CA GLU A 610 18.06 31.51 47.22
C GLU A 610 17.78 30.06 46.77
N GLY A 611 16.63 29.81 46.12
CA GLY A 611 16.24 28.50 45.61
C GLY A 611 14.75 28.17 45.78
N ILE A 612 14.35 27.06 45.17
CA ILE A 612 12.98 26.55 45.23
C ILE A 612 12.80 25.78 46.55
N SER A 613 11.91 26.26 47.42
CA SER A 613 11.62 25.61 48.69
C SER A 613 10.70 24.40 48.51
N GLU A 614 10.83 23.44 49.43
CA GLU A 614 9.97 22.26 49.51
C GLU A 614 8.48 22.64 49.68
N GLU A 615 8.21 23.70 50.44
CA GLU A 615 6.85 24.25 50.63
C GLU A 615 6.23 24.76 49.32
N THR A 616 7.04 25.28 48.40
CA THR A 616 6.56 25.74 47.08
C THR A 616 6.20 24.55 46.20
N MET A 617 7.02 23.50 46.23
CA MET A 617 6.80 22.29 45.45
C MET A 617 5.64 21.45 46.01
N SER A 618 5.42 21.41 47.32
CA SER A 618 4.31 20.66 47.93
C SER A 618 2.96 21.32 47.70
N ALA A 619 2.90 22.67 47.67
CA ALA A 619 1.66 23.43 47.52
C ALA A 619 1.08 23.45 46.08
N CYS A 620 1.88 23.07 45.09
CA CYS A 620 1.49 23.05 43.68
C CYS A 620 1.72 21.65 43.12
N SER A 621 0.79 21.11 42.35
CA SER A 621 1.05 19.84 41.67
C SER A 621 1.94 20.02 40.45
N PRO A 622 2.67 18.98 39.99
CA PRO A 622 3.30 19.01 38.68
C PRO A 622 2.31 19.36 37.55
N GLN A 623 1.09 18.81 37.58
CA GLN A 623 0.05 19.11 36.59
C GLN A 623 -0.33 20.61 36.59
N GLU A 624 -0.54 21.19 37.77
CA GLU A 624 -0.87 22.60 37.92
C GLU A 624 0.29 23.49 37.48
N PHE A 625 1.52 23.13 37.87
CA PHE A 625 2.73 23.84 37.48
C PHE A 625 2.87 23.91 35.96
N TYR A 626 2.81 22.76 35.25
CA TYR A 626 2.99 22.72 33.80
C TYR A 626 1.91 23.51 33.02
N LEU A 627 0.70 23.68 33.57
CA LEU A 627 -0.33 24.55 32.98
C LEU A 627 -0.05 26.04 33.17
N LEU A 628 0.78 26.40 34.16
CA LEU A 628 1.17 27.79 34.46
C LEU A 628 2.49 28.19 33.80
N VAL A 629 3.33 27.25 33.35
CA VAL A 629 4.67 27.50 32.79
C VAL A 629 4.67 28.61 31.73
N ALA A 630 3.80 28.55 30.72
CA ALA A 630 3.77 29.59 29.67
C ALA A 630 3.48 31.00 30.23
N THR A 631 2.57 31.08 31.21
CA THR A 631 2.25 32.36 31.88
C THR A 631 3.40 32.83 32.75
N LEU A 632 4.08 31.93 33.47
CA LEU A 632 5.27 32.22 34.26
C LEU A 632 6.37 32.83 33.38
N PHE A 633 6.72 32.16 32.28
CA PHE A 633 7.71 32.68 31.33
C PHE A 633 7.30 34.04 30.77
N SER A 634 6.04 34.21 30.36
CA SER A 634 5.55 35.48 29.82
C SER A 634 5.65 36.62 30.84
N GLN A 635 5.26 36.38 32.10
CA GLN A 635 5.29 37.39 33.15
C GLN A 635 6.74 37.73 33.58
N SER A 636 7.62 36.74 33.66
CA SER A 636 9.04 36.96 33.96
C SER A 636 9.75 37.75 32.86
N LEU A 637 9.47 37.44 31.59
CA LEU A 637 10.00 38.19 30.45
C LEU A 637 9.48 39.63 30.42
N GLU A 638 8.18 39.85 30.66
CA GLU A 638 7.58 41.19 30.73
C GLU A 638 8.16 42.01 31.90
N ALA A 639 8.39 41.37 33.06
CA ALA A 639 9.05 42.00 34.20
C ALA A 639 10.48 42.43 33.86
N CYS A 640 11.22 41.60 33.11
CA CYS A 640 12.56 41.95 32.64
C CYS A 640 12.53 43.09 31.61
N GLU A 641 11.63 43.03 30.63
CA GLU A 641 11.48 44.07 29.59
C GLU A 641 11.12 45.43 30.20
N THR A 642 10.30 45.43 31.25
CA THR A 642 9.89 46.65 31.97
C THR A 642 10.89 47.10 33.05
N GLY A 643 12.04 46.42 33.17
CA GLY A 643 13.11 46.78 34.11
C GLY A 643 12.80 46.49 35.58
N LYS A 644 11.80 45.65 35.87
CA LYS A 644 11.45 45.20 37.24
C LYS A 644 12.25 43.98 37.69
N LEU A 645 12.83 43.24 36.74
CA LEU A 645 13.69 42.08 36.97
C LEU A 645 14.99 42.27 36.18
N GLU A 646 16.14 42.04 36.81
CA GLU A 646 17.43 42.12 36.11
C GLU A 646 17.62 40.92 35.17
N PHE A 647 18.29 41.13 34.04
CA PHE A 647 18.50 40.09 33.05
C PHE A 647 19.30 38.90 33.60
N ASP A 648 20.30 39.15 34.44
CA ASP A 648 21.09 38.09 35.07
C ASP A 648 20.26 37.27 36.06
N THR A 649 19.35 37.90 36.80
CA THR A 649 18.39 37.20 37.66
C THR A 649 17.40 36.37 36.86
N LEU A 650 16.86 36.92 35.77
CA LEU A 650 15.98 36.19 34.86
C LEU A 650 16.69 34.94 34.30
N LYS A 651 17.92 35.12 33.82
CA LYS A 651 18.74 34.03 33.29
C LYS A 651 18.99 32.96 34.37
N GLY A 652 19.44 33.37 35.55
CA GLY A 652 19.74 32.46 36.65
C GLY A 652 18.53 31.70 37.19
N GLY A 653 17.31 32.25 37.08
CA GLY A 653 16.09 31.55 37.46
C GLY A 653 15.54 30.60 36.39
N PHE A 654 15.98 30.71 35.13
CA PHE A 654 15.61 29.78 34.06
C PHE A 654 16.60 28.62 33.88
N GLU A 655 17.88 28.85 34.21
CA GLU A 655 18.90 27.80 34.32
C GLU A 655 18.63 26.90 35.53
#